data_AF-A0A2T5LFA6-F1
#
_entry.id   AF-A0A2T5LFA6-F1
#
_cell.length_a   1.000
_cell.length_b   1.000
_cell.length_c   1.000
_cell.angle_alpha   90.00
_cell.angle_beta   90.00
_cell.angle_gamma   90.00
#
_symmetry.space_group_name_H-M   'P 1'
#
loop_
_entity.id
_entity.type
_entity.pdbx_description
1 polymer ?
#
loop_
_entity_poly.entity_id
_entity_poly.type
_entity_poly.pdbx_seq_one_letter_code
_entity_poly.pdbx_strand_id
1 'polypeptide(L)'
;MSRISMSLAGSPGILVDYQPIHQLTRCETSGLFRATGEDPQVLLHLPDGTLGPGFHRISVELSPVDGSLGKPLLYVHNEPFLLRPRMYGTEWTAIVLAPATGTTHVRLDPSDREATFMLGDILIESLTEQDAIHELTEELRRRPPVGFVFGSTVLGDQADALYKRYVAGNAVALGGGSEQPAGTYQEWVAQFDTPDANTVSRWRQEVLGWSRRPFISILVPVYNTAEQWLRACLDSVRAQAYPDWELCIVDDASPEPHVRRVLEEYAAGDSRIRLCFRDENGHISRSSNSALAMARGDFVALLDHDDALPPHALLEVARVLAARPDVGIVYSDEDKIDEAGVRFDPYFKPAWNPDLFLSQNYVSHFGAYRTSLVREVGGFRIGYEGSQDYDLALRCIERLSDQQIVHVPQVLYHWRAIAGSTALALGEKNYAVDAGQRALTDHLQRKGVEAVVTPSPGGYRIRRALPAKLPTVELIIPTRDRVDLVRMCVESILAKTAYAAYSIIIVDNGSVEQETLEYFAHVSEDPRVRVIRDDSPFNYSRLNNRAVRESAADIVGLINNDIEVISADWLDEMVSQAVRPEVGVVGAMLYYPNDTIQHAGVILGMHGVAGHVYSGAERGHNGQMGRARLVQNLTAVTAACLLIRRDVWDDVQGLDETLTVAFNDIDLCLRVIRAGYVNVWTPFAELYHHESASRGNENTPEKKVRFLGEIATMDQRWSSWYVADPAHNPNLSLYAFAMVPSFPPRPGIARLGGRQGVPQSSVA
;
A
#
# COMPACT_ATOMS: atom_id res chain seq x y z
N MET A 1 23.29 53.82 10.88
CA MET A 1 24.06 52.75 11.55
C MET A 1 23.74 51.46 10.84
N SER A 2 24.65 51.03 9.97
CA SER A 2 24.57 49.84 9.14
C SER A 2 24.64 48.58 10.00
N ARG A 3 23.56 47.78 10.01
CA ARG A 3 23.65 46.37 10.37
C ARG A 3 23.94 45.58 9.10
N ILE A 4 25.23 45.34 8.88
CA ILE A 4 25.71 44.36 7.91
C ILE A 4 25.36 43.00 8.50
N SER A 5 24.37 42.33 7.91
CA SER A 5 24.17 40.90 8.06
C SER A 5 25.27 40.21 7.26
N MET A 6 26.18 39.51 7.93
CA MET A 6 27.14 38.63 7.27
C MET A 6 26.36 37.48 6.63
N SER A 7 26.09 37.57 5.32
CA SER A 7 25.70 36.40 4.54
C SER A 7 26.96 35.56 4.32
N LEU A 8 26.83 34.26 4.57
CA LEU A 8 27.72 33.27 3.97
C LEU A 8 27.41 33.28 2.46
N ALA A 9 28.28 33.93 1.68
CA ALA A 9 28.47 33.79 0.23
C ALA A 9 27.26 33.53 -0.71
N GLY A 10 26.08 34.09 -0.45
CA GLY A 10 24.93 34.07 -1.37
C GLY A 10 24.78 35.35 -2.19
N SER A 11 24.20 35.25 -3.40
CA SER A 11 23.83 36.38 -4.26
C SER A 11 22.85 37.34 -3.55
N PRO A 12 22.88 38.66 -3.80
CA PRO A 12 21.92 39.59 -3.20
C PRO A 12 20.49 39.24 -3.64
N GLY A 13 19.59 39.04 -2.69
CA GLY A 13 18.18 38.73 -2.96
C GLY A 13 17.47 39.82 -3.75
N ILE A 14 16.52 39.40 -4.59
CA ILE A 14 15.73 40.27 -5.46
C ILE A 14 14.30 40.36 -4.92
N LEU A 15 13.82 41.59 -4.72
CA LEU A 15 12.42 41.85 -4.38
C LEU A 15 11.52 41.61 -5.60
N VAL A 16 10.40 40.93 -5.39
CA VAL A 16 9.50 40.48 -6.45
C VAL A 16 8.11 41.08 -6.24
N ASP A 17 7.61 41.77 -7.27
CA ASP A 17 6.23 42.26 -7.30
C ASP A 17 5.26 41.09 -7.44
N TYR A 18 4.00 41.28 -7.01
CA TYR A 18 3.00 40.23 -7.07
C TYR A 18 1.59 40.75 -7.33
N GLN A 19 0.76 39.89 -7.93
CA GLN A 19 -0.62 40.19 -8.28
C GLN A 19 -1.58 39.14 -7.70
N PRO A 20 -2.63 39.53 -6.96
CA PRO A 20 -3.70 38.62 -6.55
C PRO A 20 -4.50 38.15 -7.77
N ILE A 21 -4.75 36.85 -7.88
CA ILE A 21 -5.41 36.24 -9.05
C ILE A 21 -6.63 35.38 -8.71
N HIS A 22 -6.74 34.83 -7.49
CA HIS A 22 -7.88 34.01 -7.08
C HIS A 22 -8.23 34.21 -5.60
N GLN A 23 -9.52 34.25 -5.27
CA GLN A 23 -10.10 34.32 -3.92
C GLN A 23 -9.39 35.26 -2.91
N LEU A 24 -8.85 36.37 -3.41
CA LEU A 24 -8.14 37.38 -2.63
C LEU A 24 -8.65 38.78 -2.95
N THR A 25 -8.94 39.53 -1.90
CA THR A 25 -9.33 40.93 -2.00
C THR A 25 -8.38 41.78 -1.15
N ARG A 26 -7.92 42.90 -1.71
CA ARG A 26 -7.07 43.85 -0.99
C ARG A 26 -7.93 45.00 -0.49
N CYS A 27 -7.85 45.29 0.80
CA CYS A 27 -8.54 46.42 1.41
C CYS A 27 -7.75 47.71 1.15
N GLU A 28 -8.27 48.60 0.30
CA GLU A 28 -7.56 49.81 -0.15
C GLU A 28 -7.19 50.78 0.98
N THR A 29 -7.97 50.82 2.07
CA THR A 29 -7.76 51.74 3.20
C THR A 29 -6.78 51.22 4.25
N SER A 30 -6.58 49.90 4.37
CA SER A 30 -5.72 49.28 5.38
C SER A 30 -4.52 48.53 4.81
N GLY A 31 -4.50 48.26 3.51
CA GLY A 31 -3.47 47.47 2.85
C GLY A 31 -3.56 45.95 3.07
N LEU A 32 -4.50 45.51 3.92
CA LEU A 32 -4.70 44.10 4.29
C LEU A 32 -5.27 43.27 3.13
N PHE A 33 -4.88 41.99 3.08
CA PHE A 33 -5.49 40.99 2.22
C PHE A 33 -6.53 40.18 2.98
N ARG A 34 -7.66 39.91 2.33
CA ARG A 34 -8.69 39.00 2.81
C ARG A 34 -8.85 37.86 1.83
N ALA A 35 -8.58 36.63 2.28
CA ALA A 35 -8.92 35.41 1.58
C ALA A 35 -10.43 35.17 1.71
N THR A 36 -11.12 35.03 0.58
CA THR A 36 -12.60 34.89 0.49
C THR A 36 -13.05 33.45 0.22
N GLY A 37 -12.16 32.47 0.45
CA GLY A 37 -12.40 31.04 0.29
C GLY A 37 -11.15 30.23 0.65
N GLU A 38 -11.08 28.97 0.24
CA GLU A 38 -10.02 28.01 0.60
C GLU A 38 -8.85 27.95 -0.41
N ASP A 39 -8.92 28.70 -1.52
CA ASP A 39 -7.88 28.74 -2.57
C ASP A 39 -7.47 30.18 -2.95
N PRO A 40 -7.00 31.00 -1.98
CA PRO A 40 -6.44 32.32 -2.28
C PRO A 40 -5.11 32.17 -3.04
N GLN A 41 -4.95 32.87 -4.17
CA GLN A 41 -3.75 32.76 -5.02
C GLN A 41 -3.16 34.12 -5.39
N VAL A 42 -1.83 34.20 -5.31
CA VAL A 42 -1.00 35.35 -5.67
C VAL A 42 0.03 34.91 -6.71
N LEU A 43 0.07 35.57 -7.87
CA LEU A 43 1.08 35.31 -8.90
C LEU A 43 2.28 36.24 -8.68
N LEU A 44 3.50 35.70 -8.75
CA LEU A 44 4.74 36.45 -8.60
C LEU A 44 5.23 36.95 -9.97
N HIS A 45 5.62 38.22 -10.06
CA HIS A 45 6.18 38.85 -11.25
C HIS A 45 7.71 38.78 -11.24
N LEU A 46 8.25 37.75 -11.88
CA LEU A 46 9.69 37.50 -11.92
C LEU A 46 10.41 38.61 -12.74
N PRO A 47 11.50 39.21 -12.22
CA PRO A 47 12.18 40.36 -12.85
C PRO A 47 12.59 40.15 -14.32
N ASP A 48 13.09 38.95 -14.63
CA ASP A 48 13.51 38.54 -15.99
C ASP A 48 12.46 37.66 -16.69
N GLY A 49 11.23 37.62 -16.16
CA GLY A 49 10.13 36.78 -16.65
C GLY A 49 10.31 35.28 -16.39
N THR A 50 11.45 34.84 -15.87
CA THR A 50 11.78 33.45 -15.55
C THR A 50 12.53 33.35 -14.23
N LEU A 51 12.27 32.29 -13.47
CA LEU A 51 13.10 31.84 -12.35
C LEU A 51 14.13 30.90 -12.97
N GLY A 52 15.38 31.37 -13.03
CA GLY A 52 16.48 30.64 -13.66
C GLY A 52 16.73 29.27 -13.01
N PRO A 53 17.40 28.34 -13.70
CA PRO A 53 17.64 26.99 -13.18
C PRO A 53 18.50 27.01 -11.91
N GLY A 54 18.27 26.05 -11.01
CA GLY A 54 19.05 25.90 -9.78
C GLY A 54 18.26 26.20 -8.50
N PHE A 55 18.96 26.23 -7.38
CA PHE A 55 18.37 26.44 -6.06
C PHE A 55 18.05 27.90 -5.81
N HIS A 56 16.87 28.16 -5.27
CA HIS A 56 16.48 29.49 -4.80
C HIS A 56 15.87 29.39 -3.42
N ARG A 57 16.18 30.33 -2.54
CA ARG A 57 15.39 30.61 -1.34
C ARG A 57 14.36 31.68 -1.69
N ILE A 58 13.11 31.41 -1.37
CA ILE A 58 12.02 32.38 -1.47
C ILE A 58 11.54 32.69 -0.06
N SER A 59 11.67 33.97 0.33
CA SER A 59 11.20 34.51 1.60
C SER A 59 9.99 35.40 1.38
N VAL A 60 8.98 35.28 2.23
CA VAL A 60 7.70 35.98 2.16
C VAL A 60 7.38 36.57 3.51
N GLU A 61 7.16 37.88 3.60
CA GLU A 61 6.58 38.48 4.79
C GLU A 61 5.07 38.27 4.82
N LEU A 62 4.59 37.47 5.77
CA LEU A 62 3.19 37.08 5.89
C LEU A 62 2.76 37.04 7.36
N SER A 63 1.74 37.84 7.71
CA SER A 63 1.28 38.00 9.10
C SER A 63 -0.24 37.92 9.22
N PRO A 64 -0.83 37.01 10.02
CA PRO A 64 -2.27 37.03 10.27
C PRO A 64 -2.67 38.30 11.05
N VAL A 65 -3.85 38.83 10.75
CA VAL A 65 -4.49 39.93 11.51
C VAL A 65 -5.58 39.39 12.43
N ASP A 66 -6.37 38.42 11.97
CA ASP A 66 -7.39 37.70 12.74
C ASP A 66 -7.25 36.17 12.58
N GLY A 67 -7.10 35.45 13.70
CA GLY A 67 -6.91 34.00 13.70
C GLY A 67 -5.48 33.54 13.34
N SER A 68 -5.35 32.28 12.93
CA SER A 68 -4.11 31.69 12.42
C SER A 68 -4.20 31.55 10.90
N LEU A 69 -3.14 31.89 10.18
CA LEU A 69 -3.00 31.48 8.77
C LEU A 69 -3.07 29.95 8.66
N GLY A 70 -3.64 29.48 7.56
CA GLY A 70 -3.61 28.08 7.16
C GLY A 70 -2.21 27.58 6.81
N LYS A 71 -2.11 26.68 5.84
CA LYS A 71 -0.83 26.25 5.26
C LYS A 71 -0.46 27.12 4.05
N PRO A 72 0.43 28.12 4.17
CA PRO A 72 0.87 28.89 3.01
C PRO A 72 1.73 28.01 2.08
N LEU A 73 1.34 27.89 0.83
CA LEU A 73 2.03 27.08 -0.18
C LEU A 73 2.62 27.98 -1.26
N LEU A 74 3.78 27.62 -1.76
CA LEU A 74 4.44 28.23 -2.90
C LEU A 74 4.47 27.20 -4.02
N TYR A 75 3.97 27.53 -5.21
CA TYR A 75 3.99 26.67 -6.37
C TYR A 75 5.07 27.13 -7.33
N VAL A 76 6.02 26.26 -7.65
CA VAL A 76 7.06 26.50 -8.65
C VAL A 76 6.88 25.43 -9.70
N HIS A 77 6.52 25.81 -10.93
CA HIS A 77 6.20 24.82 -11.99
C HIS A 77 5.05 23.87 -11.61
N ASN A 78 3.99 24.39 -10.96
CA ASN A 78 2.86 23.64 -10.42
C ASN A 78 3.19 22.64 -9.29
N GLU A 79 4.44 22.62 -8.82
CA GLU A 79 4.84 21.80 -7.68
C GLU A 79 4.70 22.58 -6.37
N PRO A 80 3.98 22.07 -5.36
CA PRO A 80 3.74 22.78 -4.10
C PRO A 80 4.92 22.66 -3.13
N PHE A 81 5.30 23.78 -2.53
CA PHE A 81 6.33 23.92 -1.51
C PHE A 81 5.73 24.61 -0.28
N LEU A 82 5.79 23.97 0.88
CA LEU A 82 5.27 24.56 2.11
C LEU A 82 6.20 25.67 2.62
N LEU A 83 5.68 26.88 2.76
CA LEU A 83 6.37 27.98 3.41
C LEU A 83 6.44 27.73 4.92
N ARG A 84 7.61 27.96 5.52
CA ARG A 84 7.83 27.76 6.96
C ARG A 84 8.19 29.07 7.64
N PRO A 85 7.64 29.39 8.82
CA PRO A 85 7.93 30.64 9.51
C PRO A 85 9.35 30.58 10.08
N ARG A 86 10.12 31.65 9.88
CA ARG A 86 11.42 31.85 10.51
C ARG A 86 11.22 32.17 11.99
N MET A 87 12.07 31.63 12.88
CA MET A 87 11.91 31.76 14.34
C MET A 87 11.63 33.22 14.77
N TYR A 88 10.51 33.43 15.47
CA TYR A 88 10.05 34.72 16.00
C TYR A 88 10.03 35.84 14.95
N GLY A 89 9.10 35.77 14.00
CA GLY A 89 8.91 36.82 13.01
C GLY A 89 7.70 36.59 12.11
N THR A 90 7.53 37.51 11.18
CA THR A 90 6.50 37.50 10.13
C THR A 90 7.05 36.98 8.80
N GLU A 91 8.32 36.56 8.76
CA GLU A 91 9.01 36.04 7.57
C GLU A 91 8.80 34.52 7.46
N TRP A 92 8.42 34.07 6.27
CA TRP A 92 8.23 32.67 5.92
C TRP A 92 9.13 32.30 4.74
N THR A 93 9.78 31.15 4.77
CA THR A 93 10.79 30.79 3.76
C THR A 93 10.57 29.39 3.20
N ALA A 94 10.95 29.20 1.94
CA ALA A 94 11.05 27.89 1.28
C ALA A 94 12.33 27.83 0.42
N ILE A 95 12.97 26.67 0.34
CA ILE A 95 14.06 26.39 -0.60
C ILE A 95 13.47 25.58 -1.76
N VAL A 96 13.57 26.11 -2.98
CA VAL A 96 12.99 25.54 -4.20
C VAL A 96 14.09 25.21 -5.21
N LEU A 97 13.90 24.14 -5.98
CA LEU A 97 14.74 23.84 -7.15
C LEU A 97 13.96 24.18 -8.42
N ALA A 98 14.41 25.21 -9.13
CA ALA A 98 13.88 25.52 -10.44
C ALA A 98 14.43 24.52 -11.47
N PRO A 99 13.59 24.00 -12.39
CA PRO A 99 14.01 23.01 -13.38
C PRO A 99 15.08 23.58 -14.32
N ALA A 100 15.81 22.70 -15.01
CA ALA A 100 16.88 23.10 -15.94
C ALA A 100 16.41 24.06 -17.05
N THR A 101 15.12 24.03 -17.40
CA THR A 101 14.48 24.93 -18.37
C THR A 101 14.07 26.29 -17.80
N GLY A 102 14.22 26.50 -16.48
CA GLY A 102 13.61 27.60 -15.74
C GLY A 102 12.08 27.47 -15.64
N THR A 103 11.44 28.32 -14.83
CA THR A 103 9.97 28.43 -14.79
C THR A 103 9.51 29.87 -14.90
N THR A 104 8.42 30.10 -15.62
CA THR A 104 7.76 31.41 -15.76
C THR A 104 6.62 31.60 -14.76
N HIS A 105 6.21 30.52 -14.07
CA HIS A 105 5.05 30.51 -13.19
C HIS A 105 5.49 30.15 -11.77
N VAL A 106 5.52 31.17 -10.91
CA VAL A 106 5.66 31.03 -9.48
C VAL A 106 4.42 31.65 -8.83
N ARG A 107 3.71 30.87 -8.02
CA ARG A 107 2.46 31.25 -7.37
C ARG A 107 2.58 31.06 -5.87
N LEU A 108 2.00 31.95 -5.08
CA LEU A 108 1.88 31.85 -3.64
C LEU A 108 0.41 31.71 -3.26
N ASP A 109 0.09 30.70 -2.48
CA ASP A 109 -1.20 30.49 -1.86
C ASP A 109 -1.03 30.82 -0.37
N PRO A 110 -1.39 32.03 0.09
CA PRO A 110 -1.04 32.49 1.42
C PRO A 110 -1.81 31.81 2.56
N SER A 111 -2.88 31.07 2.27
CA SER A 111 -3.70 30.37 3.27
C SER A 111 -4.52 29.25 2.60
N ASP A 112 -4.94 28.25 3.36
CA ASP A 112 -5.86 27.16 2.92
C ASP A 112 -7.29 27.34 3.45
N ARG A 113 -7.59 28.54 3.96
CA ARG A 113 -8.84 28.92 4.63
C ARG A 113 -9.07 30.42 4.58
N GLU A 114 -10.30 30.84 4.82
CA GLU A 114 -10.64 32.26 5.01
C GLU A 114 -9.81 32.87 6.15
N ALA A 115 -9.13 33.98 5.86
CA ALA A 115 -8.26 34.70 6.81
C ALA A 115 -8.02 36.14 6.34
N THR A 116 -7.80 37.07 7.28
CA THR A 116 -7.24 38.40 6.99
C THR A 116 -5.77 38.43 7.40
N PHE A 117 -4.90 38.89 6.51
CA PHE A 117 -3.46 38.92 6.73
C PHE A 117 -2.78 40.09 6.03
N MET A 118 -1.59 40.44 6.52
CA MET A 118 -0.64 41.27 5.80
C MET A 118 0.25 40.38 4.95
N LEU A 119 0.36 40.71 3.66
CA LEU A 119 1.39 40.20 2.77
C LEU A 119 2.33 41.37 2.47
N GLY A 120 3.59 41.23 2.88
CA GLY A 120 4.65 42.22 2.74
C GLY A 120 5.55 41.89 1.56
N ASP A 121 6.86 42.04 1.76
CA ASP A 121 7.86 41.81 0.73
C ASP A 121 8.07 40.32 0.42
N ILE A 122 8.31 40.01 -0.86
CA ILE A 122 8.73 38.68 -1.33
C ILE A 122 10.15 38.81 -1.89
N LEU A 123 11.09 38.04 -1.36
CA LEU A 123 12.49 38.03 -1.74
C LEU A 123 12.86 36.68 -2.37
N ILE A 124 13.56 36.70 -3.51
CA ILE A 124 14.14 35.51 -4.14
C ILE A 124 15.67 35.61 -4.14
N GLU A 125 16.34 34.61 -3.57
CA GLU A 125 17.80 34.50 -3.50
C GLU A 125 18.26 33.23 -4.20
N SER A 126 19.15 33.33 -5.19
CA SER A 126 19.80 32.15 -5.76
C SER A 126 20.86 31.59 -4.81
N LEU A 127 20.79 30.28 -4.57
CA LEU A 127 21.68 29.55 -3.68
C LEU A 127 22.67 28.71 -4.47
N THR A 128 23.89 28.57 -3.94
CA THR A 128 24.77 27.49 -4.38
C THR A 128 24.26 26.15 -3.82
N GLU A 129 24.71 25.06 -4.42
CA GLU A 129 24.39 23.71 -3.96
C GLU A 129 24.84 23.47 -2.50
N GLN A 130 26.02 23.98 -2.14
CA GLN A 130 26.56 23.87 -0.78
C GLN A 130 25.71 24.64 0.24
N ASP A 131 25.25 25.83 -0.12
CA ASP A 131 24.39 26.64 0.76
C ASP A 131 23.02 26.00 0.93
N ALA A 132 22.45 25.45 -0.15
CA ALA A 132 21.19 24.71 -0.08
C ALA A 132 21.30 23.49 0.86
N ILE A 133 22.34 22.66 0.70
CA ILE A 133 22.57 21.50 1.58
C ILE A 133 22.77 21.94 3.03
N HIS A 134 23.56 23.00 3.27
CA HIS A 134 23.81 23.51 4.60
C HIS A 134 22.50 23.92 5.29
N GLU A 135 21.63 24.66 4.62
CA GLU A 135 20.38 25.12 5.20
C GLU A 135 19.37 24.02 5.43
N LEU A 136 19.27 23.08 4.50
CA LEU A 136 18.46 21.88 4.67
C LEU A 136 18.93 21.07 5.89
N THR A 137 20.25 20.99 6.10
CA THR A 137 20.83 20.32 7.27
C THR A 137 20.50 21.04 8.58
N GLU A 138 20.60 22.38 8.60
CA GLU A 138 20.23 23.19 9.77
C GLU A 138 18.74 23.06 10.11
N GLU A 139 17.87 22.98 9.10
CA GLU A 139 16.43 22.81 9.30
C GLU A 139 16.10 21.43 9.90
N LEU A 140 16.72 20.36 9.39
CA LEU A 140 16.59 19.01 9.96
C LEU A 140 17.08 18.93 11.41
N ARG A 141 18.15 19.67 11.77
CA ARG A 141 18.63 19.75 13.16
C ARG A 141 17.66 20.48 14.09
N ARG A 142 16.99 21.52 13.58
CA ARG A 142 16.04 22.31 14.39
C ARG A 142 14.73 21.56 14.62
N ARG A 143 14.33 20.68 13.70
CA ARG A 143 13.07 19.91 13.75
C ARG A 143 13.28 18.48 13.26
N PRO A 144 13.89 17.61 14.08
CA PRO A 144 14.01 16.20 13.74
C PRO A 144 12.61 15.56 13.63
N PRO A 145 12.37 14.64 12.66
CA PRO A 145 11.11 13.92 12.58
C PRO A 145 10.80 13.17 13.89
N VAL A 146 9.52 13.07 14.24
CA VAL A 146 9.06 12.50 15.51
C VAL A 146 9.56 11.06 15.67
N GLY A 147 10.23 10.77 16.79
CA GLY A 147 10.73 9.43 17.14
C GLY A 147 12.23 9.19 16.91
N PHE A 148 12.98 10.18 16.44
CA PHE A 148 14.40 10.03 16.13
C PHE A 148 15.33 10.82 17.08
N VAL A 149 16.36 10.14 17.61
CA VAL A 149 17.51 10.75 18.32
C VAL A 149 18.78 10.37 17.54
N PHE A 150 19.49 11.34 16.95
CA PHE A 150 20.67 11.07 16.11
C PHE A 150 21.92 11.86 16.53
N GLY A 151 23.10 11.29 16.25
CA GLY A 151 24.41 11.95 16.34
C GLY A 151 24.77 12.77 15.08
N SER A 152 25.76 13.66 15.19
CA SER A 152 26.06 14.72 14.21
C SER A 152 26.51 14.24 12.82
N THR A 153 27.15 13.08 12.70
CA THR A 153 27.61 12.51 11.42
C THR A 153 26.45 11.94 10.58
N VAL A 154 25.48 11.30 11.24
CA VAL A 154 24.30 10.69 10.59
C VAL A 154 23.39 11.74 9.94
N LEU A 155 23.34 12.94 10.52
CA LEU A 155 22.58 14.08 9.97
C LEU A 155 23.16 14.61 8.66
N GLY A 156 24.48 14.57 8.47
CA GLY A 156 25.13 14.99 7.22
C GLY A 156 24.82 14.04 6.07
N ASP A 157 24.86 12.73 6.33
CA ASP A 157 24.58 11.70 5.32
C ASP A 157 23.09 11.67 4.90
N GLN A 158 22.18 11.97 5.84
CA GLN A 158 20.76 12.09 5.52
C GLN A 158 20.41 13.39 4.78
N ALA A 159 21.08 14.50 5.07
CA ALA A 159 20.95 15.72 4.28
C ALA A 159 21.47 15.54 2.86
N ASP A 160 22.57 14.80 2.68
CA ASP A 160 23.08 14.38 1.37
C ASP A 160 22.11 13.42 0.65
N ALA A 161 21.43 12.53 1.37
CA ALA A 161 20.38 11.67 0.82
C ALA A 161 19.10 12.44 0.42
N LEU A 162 18.70 13.45 1.19
CA LEU A 162 17.62 14.38 0.87
C LEU A 162 17.98 15.25 -0.34
N TYR A 163 19.22 15.72 -0.41
CA TYR A 163 19.81 16.39 -1.57
C TYR A 163 19.80 15.49 -2.83
N LYS A 164 20.16 14.20 -2.70
CA LYS A 164 20.05 13.22 -3.80
C LYS A 164 18.61 12.99 -4.25
N ARG A 165 17.64 12.97 -3.32
CA ARG A 165 16.20 12.91 -3.63
C ARG A 165 15.73 14.13 -4.44
N TYR A 166 16.24 15.30 -4.11
CA TYR A 166 15.86 16.58 -4.71
C TYR A 166 16.47 16.81 -6.10
N VAL A 167 17.74 16.42 -6.30
CA VAL A 167 18.46 16.56 -7.59
C VAL A 167 18.08 15.47 -8.59
N ALA A 168 17.54 14.33 -8.14
CA ALA A 168 17.07 13.24 -9.00
C ALA A 168 15.72 13.50 -9.70
N GLY A 169 15.28 14.77 -9.83
CA GLY A 169 14.05 15.11 -10.56
C GLY A 169 12.75 14.72 -9.85
N ASN A 170 12.81 14.25 -8.60
CA ASN A 170 11.63 14.22 -7.77
C ASN A 170 11.37 15.65 -7.30
N ALA A 171 10.31 16.28 -7.78
CA ALA A 171 9.64 17.32 -7.02
C ALA A 171 9.05 16.69 -5.75
N VAL A 172 9.93 16.34 -4.81
CA VAL A 172 9.59 16.16 -3.41
C VAL A 172 10.15 17.41 -2.78
N ALA A 173 9.28 18.39 -2.52
CA ALA A 173 9.62 19.55 -1.72
C ALA A 173 10.50 19.10 -0.54
N LEU A 174 11.68 19.70 -0.39
CA LEU A 174 12.40 19.66 0.90
C LEU A 174 11.74 20.66 1.85
N GLY A 175 10.50 20.30 2.11
CA GLY A 175 9.59 20.65 3.19
C GLY A 175 8.56 19.52 3.32
N GLY A 176 8.91 18.29 2.92
CA GLY A 176 8.06 17.12 3.08
C GLY A 176 8.53 15.90 2.29
N GLY A 177 9.31 15.01 2.90
CA GLY A 177 8.70 13.67 3.01
C GLY A 177 7.36 13.98 3.63
N SER A 178 6.24 13.71 2.96
CA SER A 178 4.98 14.17 3.50
C SER A 178 4.88 13.59 4.92
N GLU A 179 5.18 14.40 5.93
CA GLU A 179 4.18 14.68 6.91
C GLU A 179 3.03 15.31 6.11
N GLN A 180 2.32 14.45 5.35
CA GLN A 180 0.89 14.39 5.54
C GLN A 180 0.74 14.52 7.03
N PRO A 181 -0.04 15.52 7.51
CA PRO A 181 -0.17 15.72 8.95
C PRO A 181 -0.27 14.32 9.54
N ALA A 182 0.63 13.99 10.48
CA ALA A 182 0.49 12.78 11.26
C ALA A 182 -0.75 13.02 12.14
N GLY A 183 -1.89 13.07 11.46
CA GLY A 183 -3.18 13.16 12.02
C GLY A 183 -3.43 11.79 12.56
N THR A 184 -3.95 11.78 13.76
CA THR A 184 -4.44 10.55 14.34
C THR A 184 -5.50 9.94 13.41
N TYR A 185 -5.71 8.64 13.46
CA TYR A 185 -6.77 8.02 12.66
C TYR A 185 -8.15 8.68 12.93
N GLN A 186 -8.35 9.19 14.14
CA GLN A 186 -9.52 9.95 14.55
C GLN A 186 -9.69 11.25 13.74
N GLU A 187 -8.60 11.97 13.44
CA GLU A 187 -8.64 13.14 12.55
C GLU A 187 -8.98 12.74 11.11
N TRP A 188 -8.43 11.62 10.65
CA TRP A 188 -8.76 11.06 9.33
C TRP A 188 -10.27 10.76 9.23
N VAL A 189 -10.82 10.10 10.25
CA VAL A 189 -12.24 9.77 10.34
C VAL A 189 -13.10 11.03 10.33
N ALA A 190 -12.74 12.04 11.14
CA ALA A 190 -13.49 13.27 11.25
C ALA A 190 -13.54 14.05 9.93
N GLN A 191 -12.45 14.05 9.16
CA GLN A 191 -12.34 14.81 7.91
C GLN A 191 -12.91 14.08 6.70
N PHE A 192 -12.74 12.75 6.63
CA PHE A 192 -12.95 12.02 5.37
C PHE A 192 -14.00 10.92 5.43
N ASP A 193 -14.36 10.43 6.62
CA ASP A 193 -15.19 9.22 6.78
C ASP A 193 -16.43 9.43 7.68
N THR A 194 -16.71 10.68 8.05
CA THR A 194 -17.89 11.05 8.86
C THR A 194 -18.86 11.88 8.01
N PRO A 195 -19.83 11.27 7.33
CA PRO A 195 -20.77 12.01 6.49
C PRO A 195 -21.76 12.82 7.32
N ASP A 196 -22.02 14.06 6.91
CA ASP A 196 -23.05 14.91 7.51
C ASP A 196 -24.48 14.54 7.06
N ALA A 197 -25.48 15.07 7.78
CA ALA A 197 -26.89 14.79 7.48
C ALA A 197 -27.32 15.23 6.07
N ASN A 198 -26.70 16.29 5.54
CA ASN A 198 -26.96 16.78 4.19
C ASN A 198 -26.45 15.78 3.14
N THR A 199 -25.26 15.21 3.36
CA THR A 199 -24.68 14.18 2.50
C THR A 199 -25.51 12.91 2.50
N VAL A 200 -25.93 12.43 3.68
CA VAL A 200 -26.85 11.28 3.80
C VAL A 200 -28.17 11.55 3.08
N SER A 201 -28.72 12.77 3.18
CA SER A 201 -29.95 13.15 2.49
C SER A 201 -29.78 13.17 0.97
N ARG A 202 -28.64 13.66 0.46
CA ARG A 202 -28.33 13.63 -0.98
C ARG A 202 -28.23 12.20 -1.50
N TRP A 203 -27.55 11.31 -0.79
CA TRP A 203 -27.47 9.90 -1.18
C TRP A 203 -28.84 9.21 -1.23
N ARG A 204 -29.73 9.50 -0.26
CA ARG A 204 -31.11 9.00 -0.29
C ARG A 204 -31.86 9.46 -1.54
N GLN A 205 -31.66 10.71 -1.97
CA GLN A 205 -32.27 11.23 -3.20
C GLN A 205 -31.66 10.61 -4.47
N GLU A 206 -30.34 10.39 -4.47
CA GLU A 206 -29.62 9.75 -5.58
C GLU A 206 -30.21 8.37 -5.91
N VAL A 207 -30.45 7.54 -4.89
CA VAL A 207 -30.95 6.16 -5.05
C VAL A 207 -32.36 6.12 -5.70
N LEU A 208 -33.17 7.16 -5.54
CA LEU A 208 -34.51 7.22 -6.15
C LEU A 208 -34.45 7.22 -7.68
N GLY A 209 -33.35 7.69 -8.27
CA GLY A 209 -33.13 7.74 -9.71
C GLY A 209 -32.52 6.47 -10.31
N TRP A 210 -32.17 5.47 -9.50
CA TRP A 210 -31.46 4.28 -9.99
C TRP A 210 -32.39 3.34 -10.76
N SER A 211 -31.94 2.90 -11.94
CA SER A 211 -32.66 1.92 -12.77
C SER A 211 -32.61 0.50 -12.21
N ARG A 212 -31.55 0.17 -11.46
CA ARG A 212 -31.37 -1.12 -10.78
C ARG A 212 -31.08 -0.88 -9.31
N ARG A 213 -31.89 -1.49 -8.44
CA ARG A 213 -31.79 -1.36 -6.98
C ARG A 213 -31.70 -2.78 -6.37
N PRO A 214 -30.47 -3.28 -6.12
CA PRO A 214 -30.25 -4.61 -5.53
C PRO A 214 -30.89 -4.72 -4.14
N PHE A 215 -31.66 -5.77 -3.89
CA PHE A 215 -32.25 -5.98 -2.57
C PHE A 215 -31.28 -6.74 -1.66
N ILE A 216 -30.94 -6.18 -0.48
CA ILE A 216 -29.94 -6.75 0.43
C ILE A 216 -30.60 -7.27 1.72
N SER A 217 -30.42 -8.55 2.04
CA SER A 217 -30.81 -9.13 3.33
C SER A 217 -29.63 -9.15 4.29
N ILE A 218 -29.71 -8.46 5.42
CA ILE A 218 -28.64 -8.48 6.43
C ILE A 218 -28.93 -9.61 7.42
N LEU A 219 -27.98 -10.51 7.62
CA LEU A 219 -28.11 -11.66 8.51
C LEU A 219 -27.50 -11.31 9.86
N VAL A 220 -28.30 -11.36 10.94
CA VAL A 220 -27.85 -11.06 12.30
C VAL A 220 -28.25 -12.21 13.24
N PRO A 221 -27.36 -13.21 13.45
CA PRO A 221 -27.51 -14.14 14.55
C PRO A 221 -27.27 -13.39 15.87
N VAL A 222 -28.15 -13.55 16.86
CA VAL A 222 -28.10 -12.86 18.16
C VAL A 222 -27.99 -13.89 19.28
N TYR A 223 -27.04 -13.69 20.20
CA TYR A 223 -26.99 -14.47 21.43
C TYR A 223 -26.49 -13.62 22.60
N ASN A 224 -27.39 -13.38 23.56
CA ASN A 224 -27.08 -12.77 24.85
C ASN A 224 -26.36 -11.41 24.81
N THR A 225 -26.60 -10.61 23.77
CA THR A 225 -25.99 -9.30 23.59
C THR A 225 -26.47 -8.30 24.63
N ALA A 226 -25.57 -7.49 25.21
CA ALA A 226 -25.97 -6.41 26.10
C ALA A 226 -26.88 -5.39 25.37
N GLU A 227 -27.94 -4.92 26.05
CA GLU A 227 -28.99 -4.10 25.44
C GLU A 227 -28.44 -2.89 24.67
N GLN A 228 -27.47 -2.17 25.24
CA GLN A 228 -26.91 -0.98 24.60
C GLN A 228 -26.21 -1.28 23.26
N TRP A 229 -25.53 -2.43 23.15
CA TRP A 229 -24.82 -2.83 21.93
C TRP A 229 -25.78 -3.39 20.89
N LEU A 230 -26.78 -4.18 21.34
CA LEU A 230 -27.84 -4.66 20.46
C LEU A 230 -28.60 -3.49 19.83
N ARG A 231 -29.01 -2.49 20.64
CA ARG A 231 -29.67 -1.28 20.13
C ARG A 231 -28.78 -0.50 19.17
N ALA A 232 -27.51 -0.30 19.50
CA ALA A 232 -26.56 0.40 18.63
C ALA A 232 -26.40 -0.31 17.26
N CYS A 233 -26.33 -1.65 17.25
CA CYS A 233 -26.30 -2.45 16.03
C CYS A 233 -27.56 -2.21 15.18
N LEU A 234 -28.75 -2.37 15.78
CA LEU A 234 -30.03 -2.22 15.08
C LEU A 234 -30.28 -0.79 14.59
N ASP A 235 -29.90 0.22 15.37
CA ASP A 235 -29.98 1.63 14.98
C ASP A 235 -29.05 1.95 13.81
N SER A 236 -27.85 1.36 13.75
CA SER A 236 -26.91 1.53 12.65
C SER A 236 -27.46 1.01 11.32
N VAL A 237 -28.24 -0.07 11.35
CA VAL A 237 -28.94 -0.61 10.18
C VAL A 237 -30.13 0.29 9.78
N ARG A 238 -30.91 0.76 10.75
CA ARG A 238 -32.04 1.68 10.47
C ARG A 238 -31.57 3.01 9.87
N ALA A 239 -30.37 3.47 10.24
CA ALA A 239 -29.78 4.71 9.76
C ALA A 239 -29.30 4.68 8.30
N GLN A 240 -29.22 3.50 7.67
CA GLN A 240 -28.66 3.34 6.32
C GLN A 240 -29.33 4.28 5.29
N ALA A 241 -28.49 4.87 4.43
CA ALA A 241 -28.90 5.74 3.35
C ALA A 241 -29.57 4.96 2.20
N TYR A 242 -29.17 3.71 2.00
CA TYR A 242 -29.80 2.82 1.04
C TYR A 242 -31.14 2.29 1.59
N PRO A 243 -32.27 2.35 0.85
CA PRO A 243 -33.57 1.99 1.40
C PRO A 243 -33.92 0.49 1.24
N ASP A 244 -33.40 -0.18 0.21
CA ASP A 244 -33.84 -1.52 -0.19
C ASP A 244 -33.07 -2.62 0.53
N TRP A 245 -33.39 -2.75 1.81
CA TRP A 245 -32.86 -3.82 2.64
C TRP A 245 -33.92 -4.43 3.53
N GLU A 246 -33.63 -5.63 4.01
CA GLU A 246 -34.31 -6.24 5.14
C GLU A 246 -33.29 -6.77 6.15
N LEU A 247 -33.68 -6.80 7.42
CA LEU A 247 -32.84 -7.29 8.50
C LEU A 247 -33.40 -8.61 9.02
N CYS A 248 -32.68 -9.70 8.80
CA CYS A 248 -33.04 -11.05 9.21
C CYS A 248 -32.37 -11.40 10.53
N ILE A 249 -33.08 -11.16 11.63
CA ILE A 249 -32.59 -11.38 12.99
C ILE A 249 -33.02 -12.76 13.48
N VAL A 250 -32.06 -13.52 14.00
CA VAL A 250 -32.33 -14.80 14.67
C VAL A 250 -31.79 -14.76 16.08
N ASP A 251 -32.67 -14.76 17.06
CA ASP A 251 -32.28 -14.98 18.45
C ASP A 251 -32.02 -16.48 18.68
N ASP A 252 -30.78 -16.82 19.02
CA ASP A 252 -30.30 -18.18 19.21
C ASP A 252 -30.53 -18.66 20.66
N ALA A 253 -31.76 -18.50 21.13
CA ALA A 253 -32.21 -18.82 22.48
C ALA A 253 -31.46 -18.05 23.58
N SER A 254 -31.40 -16.70 23.46
CA SER A 254 -30.82 -15.86 24.50
C SER A 254 -31.54 -16.03 25.86
N PRO A 255 -30.80 -16.26 26.96
CA PRO A 255 -31.42 -16.43 28.28
C PRO A 255 -31.90 -15.09 28.88
N GLU A 256 -31.27 -13.98 28.51
CA GLU A 256 -31.56 -12.68 29.10
C GLU A 256 -32.85 -12.06 28.51
N PRO A 257 -33.86 -11.73 29.34
CA PRO A 257 -35.16 -11.26 28.86
C PRO A 257 -35.13 -9.96 28.06
N HIS A 258 -34.11 -9.11 28.25
CA HIS A 258 -34.01 -7.85 27.52
C HIS A 258 -33.78 -8.07 26.03
N VAL A 259 -33.08 -9.12 25.63
CA VAL A 259 -32.77 -9.39 24.21
C VAL A 259 -34.08 -9.52 23.43
N ARG A 260 -34.95 -10.44 23.85
CA ARG A 260 -36.26 -10.64 23.24
C ARG A 260 -37.09 -9.36 23.20
N ARG A 261 -37.18 -8.64 24.32
CA ARG A 261 -37.92 -7.37 24.40
C ARG A 261 -37.42 -6.35 23.38
N VAL A 262 -36.11 -6.15 23.27
CA VAL A 262 -35.48 -5.22 22.32
C VAL A 262 -35.78 -5.66 20.88
N LEU A 263 -35.62 -6.94 20.56
CA LEU A 263 -35.88 -7.44 19.21
C LEU A 263 -37.35 -7.27 18.79
N GLU A 264 -38.29 -7.57 19.69
CA GLU A 264 -39.73 -7.37 19.44
C GLU A 264 -40.08 -5.88 19.27
N GLU A 265 -39.47 -4.98 20.07
CA GLU A 265 -39.62 -3.53 19.96
C GLU A 265 -39.21 -3.01 18.57
N TYR A 266 -38.03 -3.41 18.09
CA TYR A 266 -37.52 -2.98 16.78
C TYR A 266 -38.33 -3.58 15.62
N ALA A 267 -38.69 -4.86 15.70
CA ALA A 267 -39.52 -5.51 14.69
C ALA A 267 -40.92 -4.89 14.57
N ALA A 268 -41.50 -4.42 15.68
CA ALA A 268 -42.76 -3.68 15.67
C ALA A 268 -42.62 -2.27 15.07
N GLY A 269 -41.44 -1.65 15.18
CA GLY A 269 -41.16 -0.29 14.73
C GLY A 269 -40.71 -0.14 13.27
N ASP A 270 -40.24 -1.21 12.63
CA ASP A 270 -39.79 -1.19 11.23
C ASP A 270 -40.11 -2.51 10.52
N SER A 271 -41.00 -2.46 9.52
CA SER A 271 -41.50 -3.65 8.81
C SER A 271 -40.45 -4.36 7.95
N ARG A 272 -39.27 -3.75 7.77
CA ARG A 272 -38.11 -4.39 7.11
C ARG A 272 -37.37 -5.35 8.04
N ILE A 273 -37.64 -5.32 9.35
CA ILE A 273 -37.01 -6.19 10.34
C ILE A 273 -37.85 -7.46 10.47
N ARG A 274 -37.20 -8.61 10.23
CA ARG A 274 -37.77 -9.96 10.31
C ARG A 274 -37.10 -10.69 11.48
N LEU A 275 -37.91 -11.29 12.34
CA LEU A 275 -37.45 -11.89 13.58
C LEU A 275 -37.83 -13.36 13.66
N CYS A 276 -36.88 -14.19 14.10
CA CYS A 276 -37.09 -15.60 14.43
C CYS A 276 -36.45 -15.89 15.79
N PHE A 277 -37.16 -16.63 16.63
CA PHE A 277 -36.65 -17.13 17.91
C PHE A 277 -36.41 -18.63 17.77
N ARG A 278 -35.19 -19.08 18.06
CA ARG A 278 -34.86 -20.50 18.10
C ARG A 278 -35.22 -21.07 19.48
N ASP A 279 -35.73 -22.29 19.50
CA ASP A 279 -36.07 -22.98 20.75
C ASP A 279 -34.82 -23.48 21.51
N GLU A 280 -33.72 -23.69 20.79
CA GLU A 280 -32.45 -24.20 21.31
C GLU A 280 -31.28 -23.43 20.70
N ASN A 281 -30.27 -23.17 21.54
CA ASN A 281 -29.00 -22.56 21.14
C ASN A 281 -28.27 -23.51 20.15
N GLY A 282 -28.16 -23.06 18.90
CA GLY A 282 -27.54 -23.80 17.81
C GLY A 282 -26.16 -23.28 17.42
N HIS A 283 -25.64 -22.30 18.15
CA HIS A 283 -24.47 -21.49 17.83
C HIS A 283 -24.57 -20.78 16.46
N ILE A 284 -23.52 -20.02 16.14
CA ILE A 284 -23.52 -19.08 15.02
C ILE A 284 -23.83 -19.73 13.67
N SER A 285 -23.36 -20.94 13.37
CA SER A 285 -23.64 -21.58 12.07
C SER A 285 -25.13 -21.93 11.88
N ARG A 286 -25.80 -22.50 12.89
CA ARG A 286 -27.24 -22.82 12.77
C ARG A 286 -28.10 -21.56 12.82
N SER A 287 -27.71 -20.58 13.64
CA SER A 287 -28.40 -19.30 13.73
C SER A 287 -28.32 -18.54 12.41
N SER A 288 -27.13 -18.40 11.82
CA SER A 288 -26.92 -17.78 10.51
C SER A 288 -27.66 -18.50 9.38
N ASN A 289 -27.71 -19.84 9.39
CA ASN A 289 -28.53 -20.59 8.42
C ASN A 289 -30.04 -20.33 8.58
N SER A 290 -30.51 -20.16 9.82
CA SER A 290 -31.91 -19.79 10.08
C SER A 290 -32.21 -18.40 9.54
N ALA A 291 -31.24 -17.46 9.64
CA ALA A 291 -31.35 -16.13 9.08
C ALA A 291 -31.35 -16.17 7.54
N LEU A 292 -30.44 -16.95 6.93
CA LEU A 292 -30.36 -17.17 5.49
C LEU A 292 -31.66 -17.78 4.90
N ALA A 293 -32.34 -18.64 5.67
CA ALA A 293 -33.63 -19.21 5.26
C ALA A 293 -34.74 -18.16 5.20
N MET A 294 -34.66 -17.09 6.00
CA MET A 294 -35.60 -15.97 5.95
C MET A 294 -35.28 -14.94 4.87
N ALA A 295 -34.04 -14.90 4.38
CA ALA A 295 -33.55 -13.91 3.44
C ALA A 295 -34.23 -13.99 2.06
N ARG A 296 -34.67 -12.83 1.56
CA ARG A 296 -35.33 -12.63 0.27
C ARG A 296 -34.53 -11.75 -0.70
N GLY A 297 -33.49 -11.09 -0.20
CA GLY A 297 -32.56 -10.28 -0.97
C GLY A 297 -31.83 -11.07 -2.04
N ASP A 298 -31.48 -10.39 -3.12
CA ASP A 298 -30.58 -10.91 -4.16
C ASP A 298 -29.18 -11.18 -3.59
N PHE A 299 -28.83 -10.43 -2.54
CA PHE A 299 -27.59 -10.56 -1.78
C PHE A 299 -27.88 -10.67 -0.28
N VAL A 300 -27.03 -11.43 0.42
CA VAL A 300 -26.96 -11.45 1.88
C VAL A 300 -25.71 -10.70 2.34
N ALA A 301 -25.84 -9.86 3.35
CA ALA A 301 -24.72 -9.22 4.04
C ALA A 301 -24.62 -9.76 5.47
N LEU A 302 -23.42 -9.93 5.99
CA LEU A 302 -23.17 -10.41 7.35
C LEU A 302 -23.03 -9.21 8.29
N LEU A 303 -23.51 -9.36 9.53
CA LEU A 303 -23.36 -8.35 10.58
C LEU A 303 -23.45 -9.02 11.96
N ASP A 304 -22.43 -8.81 12.79
CA ASP A 304 -22.44 -9.29 14.16
C ASP A 304 -23.35 -8.40 15.04
N HIS A 305 -24.04 -9.03 15.99
CA HIS A 305 -25.14 -8.43 16.75
C HIS A 305 -24.73 -7.29 17.70
N ASP A 306 -23.43 -7.12 17.92
CA ASP A 306 -22.81 -6.09 18.76
C ASP A 306 -21.99 -5.08 17.95
N ASP A 307 -21.90 -5.22 16.63
CA ASP A 307 -21.15 -4.35 15.75
C ASP A 307 -22.02 -3.26 15.10
N ALA A 308 -21.41 -2.34 14.33
CA ALA A 308 -22.14 -1.26 13.69
C ALA A 308 -21.70 -1.01 12.25
N LEU A 309 -22.65 -0.53 11.44
CA LEU A 309 -22.43 -0.08 10.07
C LEU A 309 -22.50 1.46 9.99
N PRO A 310 -21.60 2.14 9.26
CA PRO A 310 -21.78 3.54 8.95
C PRO A 310 -22.96 3.74 8.00
N PRO A 311 -23.59 4.94 7.97
CA PRO A 311 -24.83 5.18 7.21
C PRO A 311 -24.76 4.89 5.70
N HIS A 312 -23.56 4.79 5.12
CA HIS A 312 -23.35 4.57 3.69
C HIS A 312 -22.95 3.12 3.35
N ALA A 313 -22.82 2.22 4.33
CA ALA A 313 -22.36 0.85 4.09
C ALA A 313 -23.14 0.09 3.02
N LEU A 314 -24.47 0.01 3.16
CA LEU A 314 -25.32 -0.67 2.18
C LEU A 314 -25.41 0.08 0.84
N LEU A 315 -25.23 1.41 0.87
CA LEU A 315 -25.24 2.23 -0.35
C LEU A 315 -24.06 1.89 -1.24
N GLU A 316 -22.84 1.82 -0.68
CA GLU A 316 -21.65 1.51 -1.47
C GLU A 316 -21.68 0.08 -2.01
N VAL A 317 -22.16 -0.88 -1.23
CA VAL A 317 -22.42 -2.25 -1.71
C VAL A 317 -23.42 -2.22 -2.86
N ALA A 318 -24.55 -1.52 -2.70
CA ALA A 318 -25.57 -1.41 -3.75
C ALA A 318 -25.05 -0.71 -5.01
N ARG A 319 -24.16 0.29 -4.90
CA ARG A 319 -23.50 0.94 -6.06
C ARG A 319 -22.70 -0.07 -6.87
N VAL A 320 -21.89 -0.90 -6.21
CA VAL A 320 -21.12 -1.96 -6.88
C VAL A 320 -22.07 -2.92 -7.59
N LEU A 321 -23.09 -3.41 -6.89
CA LEU A 321 -24.02 -4.42 -7.42
C LEU A 321 -24.94 -3.88 -8.54
N ALA A 322 -25.26 -2.59 -8.52
CA ALA A 322 -25.99 -1.92 -9.59
C ALA A 322 -25.12 -1.76 -10.85
N ALA A 323 -23.84 -1.41 -10.68
CA ALA A 323 -22.89 -1.24 -11.78
C ALA A 323 -22.35 -2.56 -12.34
N ARG A 324 -22.24 -3.59 -11.51
CA ARG A 324 -21.66 -4.91 -11.84
C ARG A 324 -22.61 -6.05 -11.45
N PRO A 325 -23.59 -6.36 -12.32
CA PRO A 325 -24.55 -7.45 -12.13
C PRO A 325 -23.97 -8.84 -11.90
N ASP A 326 -22.73 -9.06 -12.33
CA ASP A 326 -21.99 -10.33 -12.36
C ASP A 326 -21.25 -10.65 -11.07
N VAL A 327 -21.12 -9.68 -10.16
CA VAL A 327 -20.39 -9.81 -8.89
C VAL A 327 -21.01 -10.87 -7.99
N GLY A 328 -20.18 -11.72 -7.42
CA GLY A 328 -20.57 -12.76 -6.47
C GLY A 328 -20.35 -12.36 -5.02
N ILE A 329 -19.28 -11.59 -4.74
CA ILE A 329 -18.88 -11.16 -3.41
C ILE A 329 -18.46 -9.68 -3.44
N VAL A 330 -18.89 -8.91 -2.46
CA VAL A 330 -18.38 -7.57 -2.15
C VAL A 330 -17.85 -7.58 -0.72
N TYR A 331 -16.68 -6.99 -0.51
CA TYR A 331 -16.10 -6.78 0.82
C TYR A 331 -15.55 -5.36 0.95
N SER A 332 -15.35 -4.88 2.18
CA SER A 332 -14.92 -3.51 2.46
C SER A 332 -13.76 -3.45 3.44
N ASP A 333 -13.19 -2.26 3.59
CA ASP A 333 -12.33 -1.95 4.74
C ASP A 333 -13.15 -1.94 6.03
N GLU A 334 -12.47 -2.07 7.15
CA GLU A 334 -13.04 -2.08 8.49
C GLU A 334 -12.11 -1.40 9.48
N ASP A 335 -12.64 -1.03 10.64
CA ASP A 335 -11.86 -0.59 11.79
C ASP A 335 -12.47 -1.13 13.08
N LYS A 336 -11.86 -0.75 14.21
CA LYS A 336 -12.39 -1.03 15.54
C LYS A 336 -13.04 0.21 16.13
N ILE A 337 -14.04 -0.01 16.95
CA ILE A 337 -14.71 1.03 17.73
C ILE A 337 -14.79 0.60 19.19
N ASP A 338 -14.42 1.52 20.09
CA ASP A 338 -14.46 1.28 21.53
C ASP A 338 -15.83 1.58 22.15
N GLU A 339 -15.95 1.39 23.47
CA GLU A 339 -17.18 1.65 24.22
C GLU A 339 -17.63 3.12 24.20
N ALA A 340 -16.71 4.06 23.93
CA ALA A 340 -17.00 5.49 23.83
C ALA A 340 -17.37 5.92 22.39
N GLY A 341 -17.38 4.99 21.44
CA GLY A 341 -17.63 5.28 20.04
C GLY A 341 -16.40 5.82 19.29
N VAL A 342 -15.21 5.76 19.89
CA VAL A 342 -13.96 6.21 19.25
C VAL A 342 -13.44 5.10 18.35
N ARG A 343 -13.18 5.46 17.08
CA ARG A 343 -12.69 4.56 16.04
C ARG A 343 -11.16 4.50 16.03
N PHE A 344 -10.58 3.32 15.84
CA PHE A 344 -9.13 3.04 15.88
C PHE A 344 -8.75 1.76 15.11
N ASP A 345 -7.44 1.55 14.90
CA ASP A 345 -6.85 0.34 14.29
C ASP A 345 -7.49 -0.07 12.94
N PRO A 346 -7.45 0.79 11.91
CA PRO A 346 -8.07 0.49 10.62
C PRO A 346 -7.36 -0.62 9.87
N TYR A 347 -8.14 -1.50 9.26
CA TYR A 347 -7.66 -2.38 8.21
C TYR A 347 -8.05 -1.86 6.83
N PHE A 348 -7.13 -1.11 6.21
CA PHE A 348 -7.20 -0.72 4.81
C PHE A 348 -6.73 -1.87 3.92
N LYS A 349 -7.67 -2.68 3.44
CA LYS A 349 -7.43 -3.94 2.72
C LYS A 349 -6.98 -3.68 1.28
N PRO A 350 -6.20 -4.56 0.65
CA PRO A 350 -5.93 -4.46 -0.77
C PRO A 350 -7.18 -4.81 -1.59
N ALA A 351 -7.11 -4.59 -2.91
CA ALA A 351 -8.00 -5.26 -3.85
C ALA A 351 -7.84 -6.80 -3.73
N TRP A 352 -8.71 -7.56 -4.41
CA TRP A 352 -8.74 -9.02 -4.26
C TRP A 352 -7.36 -9.64 -4.42
N ASN A 353 -6.90 -10.30 -3.35
CA ASN A 353 -5.56 -10.84 -3.19
C ASN A 353 -5.69 -12.29 -2.69
N PRO A 354 -5.80 -13.26 -3.62
CA PRO A 354 -6.12 -14.64 -3.26
C PRO A 354 -5.10 -15.28 -2.32
N ASP A 355 -3.80 -14.97 -2.48
CA ASP A 355 -2.77 -15.52 -1.59
C ASP A 355 -2.81 -14.91 -0.19
N LEU A 356 -3.10 -13.61 -0.07
CA LEU A 356 -3.34 -13.00 1.24
C LEU A 356 -4.62 -13.55 1.87
N PHE A 357 -5.67 -13.79 1.07
CA PHE A 357 -6.93 -14.32 1.57
C PHE A 357 -6.77 -15.73 2.12
N LEU A 358 -5.97 -16.58 1.46
CA LEU A 358 -5.63 -17.90 1.96
C LEU A 358 -4.72 -17.85 3.21
N SER A 359 -3.98 -16.75 3.38
CA SER A 359 -3.17 -16.53 4.58
C SER A 359 -4.00 -15.94 5.73
N GLN A 360 -5.06 -15.17 5.46
CA GLN A 360 -5.98 -14.64 6.47
C GLN A 360 -7.36 -14.27 5.89
N ASN A 361 -8.41 -14.49 6.66
CA ASN A 361 -9.77 -14.07 6.29
C ASN A 361 -9.95 -12.55 6.44
N TYR A 362 -9.58 -11.77 5.43
CA TYR A 362 -9.84 -10.32 5.42
C TYR A 362 -11.21 -9.94 4.83
N VAL A 363 -11.96 -10.91 4.27
CA VAL A 363 -13.34 -10.69 3.79
C VAL A 363 -14.34 -10.63 4.95
N SER A 364 -13.95 -11.17 6.12
CA SER A 364 -14.66 -11.27 7.40
C SER A 364 -15.63 -10.12 7.72
N HIS A 365 -16.52 -10.41 8.68
CA HIS A 365 -17.51 -9.51 9.27
C HIS A 365 -18.54 -8.93 8.31
N PHE A 366 -18.15 -8.04 7.38
CA PHE A 366 -19.05 -7.37 6.44
C PHE A 366 -18.87 -7.82 4.99
N GLY A 367 -18.92 -9.13 4.78
CA GLY A 367 -19.02 -9.69 3.43
C GLY A 367 -20.46 -9.66 2.91
N ALA A 368 -20.66 -9.12 1.71
CA ALA A 368 -21.93 -9.23 0.98
C ALA A 368 -21.80 -10.26 -0.14
N TYR A 369 -22.64 -11.30 -0.10
CA TYR A 369 -22.57 -12.46 -0.98
C TYR A 369 -23.87 -12.58 -1.77
N ARG A 370 -23.78 -13.00 -3.02
CA ARG A 370 -24.97 -13.35 -3.80
C ARG A 370 -25.74 -14.46 -3.08
N THR A 371 -27.01 -14.23 -2.78
CA THR A 371 -27.82 -15.17 -2.00
C THR A 371 -27.90 -16.54 -2.66
N SER A 372 -28.02 -16.58 -4.00
CA SER A 372 -28.05 -17.84 -4.74
C SER A 372 -26.74 -18.63 -4.62
N LEU A 373 -25.60 -17.93 -4.56
CA LEU A 373 -24.28 -18.56 -4.39
C LEU A 373 -24.16 -19.18 -2.99
N VAL A 374 -24.53 -18.43 -1.94
CA VAL A 374 -24.50 -18.94 -0.55
C VAL A 374 -25.38 -20.19 -0.41
N ARG A 375 -26.56 -20.19 -1.06
CA ARG A 375 -27.45 -21.36 -1.09
C ARG A 375 -26.86 -22.53 -1.88
N GLU A 376 -26.23 -22.26 -3.03
CA GLU A 376 -25.57 -23.28 -3.86
C GLU A 376 -24.47 -24.01 -3.09
N VAL A 377 -23.65 -23.28 -2.32
CA VAL A 377 -22.55 -23.87 -1.53
C VAL A 377 -23.02 -24.50 -0.21
N GLY A 378 -24.32 -24.45 0.11
CA GLY A 378 -24.91 -25.11 1.27
C GLY A 378 -24.94 -24.30 2.56
N GLY A 379 -24.80 -22.96 2.51
CA GLY A 379 -24.86 -22.09 3.69
C GLY A 379 -23.66 -22.24 4.62
N PHE A 380 -23.86 -21.99 5.92
CA PHE A 380 -22.83 -22.07 6.97
C PHE A 380 -22.69 -23.50 7.50
N ARG A 381 -21.48 -24.06 7.51
CA ARG A 381 -21.26 -25.43 8.00
C ARG A 381 -21.15 -25.46 9.53
N ILE A 382 -21.73 -26.49 10.14
CA ILE A 382 -21.56 -26.79 11.57
C ILE A 382 -20.14 -27.36 11.77
N GLY A 383 -19.48 -27.04 12.87
CA GLY A 383 -18.11 -27.47 13.19
C GLY A 383 -17.02 -26.46 12.78
N TYR A 384 -17.43 -25.29 12.28
CA TYR A 384 -16.56 -24.16 11.90
C TYR A 384 -16.89 -22.91 12.71
N GLU A 385 -17.64 -23.03 13.80
CA GLU A 385 -17.96 -21.91 14.68
C GLU A 385 -16.66 -21.19 15.09
N GLY A 386 -16.66 -19.85 14.99
CA GLY A 386 -15.48 -19.00 15.13
C GLY A 386 -14.73 -18.71 13.81
N SER A 387 -15.02 -19.44 12.74
CA SER A 387 -14.49 -19.21 11.38
C SER A 387 -15.47 -19.66 10.28
N GLN A 388 -16.76 -19.65 10.60
CA GLN A 388 -17.84 -20.12 9.72
C GLN A 388 -17.97 -19.26 8.48
N ASP A 389 -17.62 -17.98 8.60
CA ASP A 389 -17.56 -16.99 7.54
C ASP A 389 -16.36 -17.24 6.62
N TYR A 390 -15.19 -17.61 7.17
CA TYR A 390 -14.03 -18.00 6.37
C TYR A 390 -14.30 -19.26 5.56
N ASP A 391 -14.90 -20.28 6.20
CA ASP A 391 -15.36 -21.49 5.53
C ASP A 391 -16.35 -21.19 4.39
N LEU A 392 -17.33 -20.31 4.64
CA LEU A 392 -18.28 -19.89 3.62
C LEU A 392 -17.57 -19.16 2.46
N ALA A 393 -16.72 -18.19 2.77
CA ALA A 393 -15.99 -17.41 1.77
C ALA A 393 -15.11 -18.31 0.88
N LEU A 394 -14.34 -19.24 1.48
CA LEU A 394 -13.53 -20.23 0.76
C LEU A 394 -14.37 -21.04 -0.24
N ARG A 395 -15.55 -21.54 0.17
CA ARG A 395 -16.44 -22.29 -0.73
C ARG A 395 -17.09 -21.43 -1.80
N CYS A 396 -17.38 -20.17 -1.50
CA CYS A 396 -17.93 -19.22 -2.47
C CYS A 396 -16.90 -18.85 -3.55
N ILE A 397 -15.65 -18.58 -3.18
CA ILE A 397 -14.60 -18.23 -4.17
C ILE A 397 -14.28 -19.40 -5.11
N GLU A 398 -14.48 -20.65 -4.68
CA GLU A 398 -14.36 -21.83 -5.55
C GLU A 398 -15.33 -21.81 -6.76
N ARG A 399 -16.38 -20.97 -6.71
CA ARG A 399 -17.41 -20.83 -7.75
C ARG A 399 -17.32 -19.54 -8.56
N LEU A 400 -16.35 -18.68 -8.24
CA LEU A 400 -16.22 -17.36 -8.83
C LEU A 400 -14.89 -17.23 -9.56
N SER A 401 -14.88 -16.37 -10.58
CA SER A 401 -13.62 -15.79 -11.05
C SER A 401 -13.25 -14.59 -10.17
N ASP A 402 -11.95 -14.28 -10.11
CA ASP A 402 -11.42 -13.17 -9.29
C ASP A 402 -12.10 -11.83 -9.58
N GLN A 403 -12.51 -11.58 -10.84
CA GLN A 403 -13.20 -10.34 -11.23
C GLN A 403 -14.61 -10.19 -10.68
N GLN A 404 -15.18 -11.26 -10.12
CA GLN A 404 -16.50 -11.27 -9.47
C GLN A 404 -16.41 -11.04 -7.95
N ILE A 405 -15.21 -10.81 -7.43
CA ILE A 405 -14.95 -10.51 -6.02
C ILE A 405 -14.44 -9.07 -5.94
N VAL A 406 -15.24 -8.19 -5.36
CA VAL A 406 -15.01 -6.74 -5.44
C VAL A 406 -14.74 -6.15 -4.08
N HIS A 407 -13.64 -5.41 -3.97
CA HIS A 407 -13.33 -4.58 -2.83
C HIS A 407 -13.92 -3.18 -2.96
N VAL A 408 -14.51 -2.68 -1.88
CA VAL A 408 -14.85 -1.27 -1.68
C VAL A 408 -13.85 -0.67 -0.68
N PRO A 409 -12.93 0.22 -1.10
CA PRO A 409 -11.89 0.79 -0.24
C PRO A 409 -12.44 1.93 0.64
N GLN A 410 -13.48 1.63 1.41
CA GLN A 410 -14.12 2.49 2.39
C GLN A 410 -14.36 1.68 3.66
N VAL A 411 -14.30 2.32 4.82
CA VAL A 411 -14.50 1.66 6.10
C VAL A 411 -16.01 1.50 6.31
N LEU A 412 -16.55 0.33 5.98
CA LEU A 412 -18.00 0.07 6.01
C LEU A 412 -18.42 -0.85 7.16
N TYR A 413 -17.51 -1.12 8.10
CA TYR A 413 -17.75 -1.93 9.28
C TYR A 413 -16.95 -1.45 10.48
N HIS A 414 -17.60 -1.38 11.64
CA HIS A 414 -16.99 -0.97 12.91
C HIS A 414 -17.08 -2.11 13.92
N TRP A 415 -15.98 -2.84 14.06
CA TRP A 415 -15.85 -3.99 14.97
C TRP A 415 -15.70 -3.53 16.42
N ARG A 416 -16.61 -3.96 17.31
CA ARG A 416 -16.59 -3.57 18.71
C ARG A 416 -15.48 -4.25 19.48
N ALA A 417 -14.60 -3.45 20.06
CA ALA A 417 -13.60 -3.91 21.00
C ALA A 417 -14.13 -3.82 22.45
N ILE A 418 -14.94 -4.81 22.86
CA ILE A 418 -15.52 -4.91 24.23
C ILE A 418 -15.10 -6.18 24.96
N ALA A 419 -15.14 -6.16 26.30
CA ALA A 419 -14.82 -7.34 27.11
C ALA A 419 -15.76 -8.51 26.77
N GLY A 420 -15.20 -9.64 26.35
CA GLY A 420 -15.96 -10.81 25.87
C GLY A 420 -16.12 -10.89 24.35
N SER A 421 -15.83 -9.82 23.60
CA SER A 421 -15.69 -9.89 22.14
C SER A 421 -14.43 -10.66 21.76
N THR A 422 -14.47 -11.39 20.65
CA THR A 422 -13.30 -12.02 20.01
C THR A 422 -12.17 -11.02 19.71
N ALA A 423 -12.49 -9.73 19.59
CA ALA A 423 -11.51 -8.64 19.47
C ALA A 423 -10.52 -8.59 20.66
N LEU A 424 -10.97 -8.98 21.87
CA LEU A 424 -10.20 -8.85 23.12
C LEU A 424 -10.00 -10.18 23.87
N ALA A 425 -10.82 -11.21 23.65
CA ALA A 425 -10.79 -12.45 24.42
C ALA A 425 -9.69 -13.43 23.97
N LEU A 426 -8.69 -13.69 24.83
CA LEU A 426 -7.58 -14.63 24.58
C LEU A 426 -8.01 -16.11 24.50
N GLY A 427 -9.11 -16.50 25.15
CA GLY A 427 -9.59 -17.90 25.22
C GLY A 427 -10.37 -18.38 23.99
N GLU A 428 -11.12 -17.46 23.35
CA GLU A 428 -11.88 -17.74 22.12
C GLU A 428 -10.96 -17.89 20.89
N LYS A 429 -9.70 -17.43 20.98
CA LYS A 429 -8.73 -17.47 19.89
C LYS A 429 -8.33 -18.89 19.48
N ASN A 430 -8.33 -19.86 20.39
CA ASN A 430 -7.80 -21.20 20.07
C ASN A 430 -8.75 -22.01 19.17
N TYR A 431 -10.06 -22.05 19.47
CA TYR A 431 -10.98 -22.84 18.64
C TYR A 431 -11.26 -22.18 17.28
N ALA A 432 -11.29 -20.84 17.23
CA ALA A 432 -11.46 -20.09 15.98
C ALA A 432 -10.25 -20.35 15.05
N VAL A 433 -9.03 -20.32 15.58
CA VAL A 433 -7.82 -20.69 14.82
C VAL A 433 -7.88 -22.13 14.31
N ASP A 434 -8.30 -23.08 15.15
CA ASP A 434 -8.45 -24.49 14.74
C ASP A 434 -9.54 -24.65 13.65
N ALA A 435 -10.65 -23.93 13.78
CA ALA A 435 -11.74 -23.93 12.80
C ALA A 435 -11.30 -23.34 11.46
N GLY A 436 -10.56 -22.24 11.45
CA GLY A 436 -10.01 -21.64 10.23
C GLY A 436 -8.93 -22.51 9.57
N GLN A 437 -8.06 -23.15 10.37
CA GLN A 437 -7.10 -24.13 9.85
C GLN A 437 -7.83 -25.31 9.17
N ARG A 438 -8.92 -25.80 9.78
CA ARG A 438 -9.78 -26.84 9.21
C ARG A 438 -10.43 -26.38 7.90
N ALA A 439 -10.98 -25.15 7.87
CA ALA A 439 -11.61 -24.58 6.68
C ALA A 439 -10.64 -24.51 5.50
N LEU A 440 -9.41 -24.04 5.74
CA LEU A 440 -8.34 -23.99 4.74
C LEU A 440 -7.91 -25.38 4.28
N THR A 441 -7.74 -26.32 5.22
CA THR A 441 -7.36 -27.70 4.90
C THR A 441 -8.41 -28.33 3.99
N ASP A 442 -9.69 -28.19 4.31
CA ASP A 442 -10.76 -28.71 3.46
C ASP A 442 -10.82 -28.02 2.09
N HIS A 443 -10.57 -26.71 2.02
CA HIS A 443 -10.49 -25.98 0.76
C HIS A 443 -9.39 -26.55 -0.13
N LEU A 444 -8.18 -26.71 0.40
CA LEU A 444 -7.04 -27.25 -0.34
C LEU A 444 -7.32 -28.70 -0.79
N GLN A 445 -7.95 -29.52 0.06
CA GLN A 445 -8.40 -30.87 -0.31
C GLN A 445 -9.41 -30.85 -1.46
N ARG A 446 -10.43 -29.98 -1.43
CA ARG A 446 -11.40 -29.83 -2.54
C ARG A 446 -10.75 -29.36 -3.84
N LYS A 447 -9.70 -28.53 -3.74
CA LYS A 447 -8.89 -28.08 -4.88
C LYS A 447 -7.86 -29.11 -5.35
N GLY A 448 -7.71 -30.24 -4.65
CA GLY A 448 -6.72 -31.27 -4.96
C GLY A 448 -5.28 -30.82 -4.73
N VAL A 449 -5.07 -29.87 -3.83
CA VAL A 449 -3.74 -29.31 -3.51
C VAL A 449 -3.19 -30.01 -2.27
N GLU A 450 -2.05 -30.67 -2.41
CA GLU A 450 -1.32 -31.25 -1.29
C GLU A 450 -0.53 -30.17 -0.56
N ALA A 451 -0.91 -29.88 0.68
CA ALA A 451 -0.29 -28.86 1.51
C ALA A 451 -0.54 -29.10 3.00
N VAL A 452 0.32 -28.51 3.84
CA VAL A 452 0.14 -28.45 5.29
C VAL A 452 -0.21 -27.02 5.67
N VAL A 453 -1.31 -26.85 6.40
CA VAL A 453 -1.75 -25.58 6.96
C VAL A 453 -1.33 -25.52 8.42
N THR A 454 -0.62 -24.46 8.82
CA THR A 454 -0.23 -24.22 10.21
C THR A 454 -0.60 -22.79 10.63
N PRO A 455 -1.07 -22.55 11.87
CA PRO A 455 -1.23 -21.20 12.38
C PRO A 455 0.08 -20.41 12.32
N SER A 456 -0.02 -19.12 11.99
CA SER A 456 1.08 -18.17 11.90
C SER A 456 0.65 -16.85 12.54
N PRO A 457 1.55 -16.01 13.09
CA PRO A 457 1.15 -14.69 13.57
C PRO A 457 0.46 -13.87 12.46
N GLY A 458 -0.77 -13.43 12.73
CA GLY A 458 -1.62 -12.75 11.76
C GLY A 458 -2.56 -13.65 10.95
N GLY A 459 -2.36 -14.98 10.94
CA GLY A 459 -3.21 -15.88 10.15
C GLY A 459 -2.66 -17.31 10.04
N TYR A 460 -2.41 -17.77 8.82
CA TYR A 460 -2.02 -19.13 8.51
C TYR A 460 -0.87 -19.16 7.49
N ARG A 461 0.01 -20.16 7.63
CA ARG A 461 0.99 -20.55 6.61
C ARG A 461 0.48 -21.79 5.89
N ILE A 462 0.51 -21.76 4.56
CA ILE A 462 0.23 -22.92 3.71
C ILE A 462 1.55 -23.36 3.08
N ARG A 463 2.10 -24.48 3.57
CA ARG A 463 3.30 -25.10 2.98
C ARG A 463 2.85 -26.16 1.95
N ARG A 464 2.96 -25.83 0.67
CA ARG A 464 2.62 -26.74 -0.44
C ARG A 464 3.69 -27.82 -0.62
N ALA A 465 3.27 -29.02 -1.02
CA ALA A 465 4.22 -30.06 -1.37
C ALA A 465 4.93 -29.72 -2.69
N LEU A 466 6.23 -30.01 -2.74
CA LEU A 466 6.98 -29.94 -4.00
C LEU A 466 6.59 -31.13 -4.90
N PRO A 467 6.63 -30.98 -6.23
CA PRO A 467 6.41 -32.08 -7.15
C PRO A 467 7.43 -33.21 -6.93
N ALA A 468 7.01 -34.46 -7.12
CA ALA A 468 7.87 -35.64 -6.94
C ALA A 468 9.14 -35.59 -7.81
N LYS A 469 9.04 -35.03 -9.02
CA LYS A 469 10.18 -34.62 -9.83
C LYS A 469 10.41 -33.14 -9.61
N LEU A 470 11.48 -32.82 -8.88
CA LEU A 470 11.87 -31.45 -8.63
C LEU A 470 12.20 -30.72 -9.95
N PRO A 471 11.58 -29.56 -10.23
CA PRO A 471 11.98 -28.72 -11.36
C PRO A 471 13.41 -28.23 -11.17
N THR A 472 14.18 -28.17 -12.26
CA THR A 472 15.53 -27.61 -12.19
C THR A 472 15.48 -26.09 -12.03
N VAL A 473 16.33 -25.55 -11.17
CA VAL A 473 16.49 -24.10 -10.95
C VAL A 473 17.89 -23.68 -11.40
N GLU A 474 18.00 -22.67 -12.24
CA GLU A 474 19.30 -22.05 -12.54
C GLU A 474 19.36 -20.64 -11.96
N LEU A 475 20.26 -20.45 -10.99
CA LEU A 475 20.47 -19.18 -10.30
C LEU A 475 21.51 -18.36 -11.06
N ILE A 476 21.12 -17.20 -11.54
CA ILE A 476 21.95 -16.33 -12.37
C ILE A 476 22.46 -15.18 -11.52
N ILE A 477 23.79 -15.04 -11.49
CA ILE A 477 24.50 -14.08 -10.65
C ILE A 477 25.42 -13.22 -11.53
N PRO A 478 24.95 -12.06 -12.02
CA PRO A 478 25.81 -11.09 -12.69
C PRO A 478 26.75 -10.42 -11.69
N THR A 479 28.02 -10.32 -12.03
CA THR A 479 29.03 -9.75 -11.14
C THR A 479 30.21 -9.15 -11.90
N ARG A 480 30.98 -8.31 -11.22
CA ARG A 480 32.27 -7.80 -11.68
C ARG A 480 33.12 -7.46 -10.46
N ASP A 481 34.29 -8.08 -10.37
CA ASP A 481 35.25 -7.89 -9.28
C ASP A 481 34.60 -8.11 -7.89
N ARG A 482 35.22 -7.66 -6.79
CA ARG A 482 34.65 -7.79 -5.42
C ARG A 482 34.38 -9.25 -5.04
N VAL A 483 35.47 -10.04 -5.08
CA VAL A 483 35.47 -11.45 -4.70
C VAL A 483 34.83 -11.69 -3.32
N ASP A 484 34.93 -10.73 -2.39
CA ASP A 484 34.30 -10.79 -1.06
C ASP A 484 32.79 -11.04 -1.14
N LEU A 485 32.08 -10.32 -2.02
CA LEU A 485 30.63 -10.39 -2.16
C LEU A 485 30.21 -11.67 -2.90
N VAL A 486 30.76 -11.90 -4.10
CA VAL A 486 30.36 -13.05 -4.93
C VAL A 486 30.75 -14.38 -4.27
N ARG A 487 31.85 -14.42 -3.51
CA ARG A 487 32.22 -15.59 -2.71
C ARG A 487 31.19 -15.85 -1.63
N MET A 488 30.85 -14.86 -0.80
CA MET A 488 29.82 -14.99 0.22
C MET A 488 28.50 -15.48 -0.38
N CYS A 489 28.07 -14.89 -1.50
CA CYS A 489 26.82 -15.26 -2.15
C CYS A 489 26.85 -16.73 -2.60
N VAL A 490 27.80 -17.12 -3.44
CA VAL A 490 27.88 -18.46 -4.01
C VAL A 490 28.14 -19.52 -2.94
N GLU A 491 29.08 -19.28 -2.02
CA GLU A 491 29.37 -20.24 -0.94
C GLU A 491 28.16 -20.40 0.00
N SER A 492 27.43 -19.33 0.32
CA SER A 492 26.22 -19.43 1.13
C SER A 492 25.12 -20.25 0.44
N ILE A 493 24.94 -20.08 -0.88
CA ILE A 493 23.99 -20.87 -1.66
C ILE A 493 24.40 -22.35 -1.66
N LEU A 494 25.66 -22.66 -1.98
CA LEU A 494 26.16 -24.02 -2.08
C LEU A 494 26.11 -24.77 -0.75
N ALA A 495 26.39 -24.07 0.36
CA ALA A 495 26.50 -24.66 1.69
C ALA A 495 25.16 -24.75 2.43
N LYS A 496 24.24 -23.79 2.24
CA LYS A 496 23.04 -23.66 3.07
C LYS A 496 21.74 -24.08 2.36
N THR A 497 21.68 -24.11 1.03
CA THR A 497 20.44 -24.42 0.30
C THR A 497 20.08 -25.90 0.38
N ALA A 498 18.87 -26.21 0.86
CA ALA A 498 18.36 -27.58 1.00
C ALA A 498 17.82 -28.17 -0.30
N TYR A 499 17.18 -27.34 -1.15
CA TYR A 499 16.66 -27.76 -2.44
C TYR A 499 17.77 -28.38 -3.31
N ALA A 500 17.54 -29.56 -3.88
CA ALA A 500 18.61 -30.35 -4.50
C ALA A 500 18.83 -30.06 -5.99
N ALA A 501 17.79 -29.65 -6.72
CA ALA A 501 17.81 -29.57 -8.18
C ALA A 501 18.15 -28.16 -8.66
N TYR A 502 19.33 -27.64 -8.32
CA TYR A 502 19.79 -26.32 -8.78
C TYR A 502 21.22 -26.30 -9.34
N SER A 503 21.46 -25.32 -10.20
CA SER A 503 22.77 -24.90 -10.70
C SER A 503 22.93 -23.38 -10.56
N ILE A 504 24.16 -22.89 -10.70
CA ILE A 504 24.52 -21.47 -10.65
C ILE A 504 25.23 -21.09 -11.95
N ILE A 505 24.78 -20.02 -12.60
CA ILE A 505 25.53 -19.31 -13.65
C ILE A 505 26.05 -18.01 -13.07
N ILE A 506 27.36 -17.88 -12.96
CA ILE A 506 28.03 -16.60 -12.68
C ILE A 506 28.28 -15.91 -14.02
N VAL A 507 27.75 -14.69 -14.18
CA VAL A 507 28.00 -13.86 -15.37
C VAL A 507 29.09 -12.86 -15.03
N ASP A 508 30.34 -13.19 -15.37
CA ASP A 508 31.51 -12.32 -15.21
C ASP A 508 31.46 -11.17 -16.23
N ASN A 509 31.08 -9.97 -15.78
CA ASN A 509 31.04 -8.77 -16.62
C ASN A 509 32.41 -8.07 -16.71
N GLY A 510 33.42 -8.82 -17.11
CA GLY A 510 34.77 -8.31 -17.37
C GLY A 510 35.55 -7.99 -16.10
N SER A 511 35.54 -8.88 -15.11
CA SER A 511 36.40 -8.78 -13.92
C SER A 511 37.88 -8.75 -14.32
N VAL A 512 38.64 -7.96 -13.56
CA VAL A 512 40.08 -7.71 -13.76
C VAL A 512 40.90 -7.98 -12.51
N GLU A 513 40.27 -8.04 -11.34
CA GLU A 513 40.94 -8.39 -10.08
C GLU A 513 41.38 -9.86 -10.12
N GLN A 514 42.68 -10.07 -9.91
CA GLN A 514 43.29 -11.40 -9.96
C GLN A 514 42.63 -12.38 -8.97
N GLU A 515 42.30 -11.90 -7.77
CA GLU A 515 41.62 -12.71 -6.74
C GLU A 515 40.22 -13.19 -7.18
N THR A 516 39.50 -12.35 -7.93
CA THR A 516 38.18 -12.69 -8.49
C THR A 516 38.31 -13.75 -9.58
N LEU A 517 39.29 -13.62 -10.47
CA LEU A 517 39.55 -14.59 -11.54
C LEU A 517 40.01 -15.95 -10.98
N GLU A 518 40.87 -15.95 -9.97
CA GLU A 518 41.30 -17.15 -9.26
C GLU A 518 40.13 -17.85 -8.56
N TYR A 519 39.25 -17.07 -7.92
CA TYR A 519 38.03 -17.61 -7.33
C TYR A 519 37.10 -18.24 -8.38
N PHE A 520 36.89 -17.59 -9.54
CA PHE A 520 36.08 -18.17 -10.61
C PHE A 520 36.63 -19.47 -11.16
N ALA A 521 37.96 -19.58 -11.29
CA ALA A 521 38.60 -20.83 -11.70
C ALA A 521 38.38 -21.95 -10.66
N HIS A 522 38.49 -21.62 -9.37
CA HIS A 522 38.29 -22.59 -8.29
C HIS A 522 36.82 -23.00 -8.11
N VAL A 523 35.88 -22.04 -8.06
CA VAL A 523 34.47 -22.35 -7.80
C VAL A 523 33.82 -23.13 -8.95
N SER A 524 34.35 -22.98 -10.18
CA SER A 524 33.92 -23.79 -11.34
C SER A 524 34.32 -25.26 -11.26
N GLU A 525 35.11 -25.67 -10.25
CA GLU A 525 35.37 -27.08 -9.95
C GLU A 525 34.12 -27.77 -9.35
N ASP A 526 33.20 -27.03 -8.73
CA ASP A 526 31.90 -27.56 -8.32
C ASP A 526 31.02 -27.75 -9.57
N PRO A 527 30.50 -28.98 -9.84
CA PRO A 527 29.73 -29.27 -11.05
C PRO A 527 28.42 -28.51 -11.15
N ARG A 528 27.96 -27.87 -10.06
CA ARG A 528 26.77 -27.03 -10.05
C ARG A 528 27.06 -25.60 -10.53
N VAL A 529 28.31 -25.17 -10.62
CA VAL A 529 28.69 -23.79 -10.92
C VAL A 529 29.30 -23.68 -12.31
N ARG A 530 28.79 -22.74 -13.10
CA ARG A 530 29.32 -22.37 -14.40
C ARG A 530 29.59 -20.88 -14.45
N VAL A 531 30.77 -20.49 -14.92
CA VAL A 531 31.12 -19.08 -15.15
C VAL A 531 31.07 -18.79 -16.65
N ILE A 532 30.33 -17.76 -17.04
CA ILE A 532 30.32 -17.22 -18.40
C ILE A 532 30.86 -15.80 -18.41
N ARG A 533 31.71 -15.47 -19.40
CA ARG A 533 32.32 -14.14 -19.52
C ARG A 533 31.56 -13.26 -20.50
N ASP A 534 31.35 -12.00 -20.13
CA ASP A 534 30.75 -10.94 -20.94
C ASP A 534 31.50 -9.61 -20.79
N ASP A 535 32.33 -9.25 -21.76
CA ASP A 535 33.09 -8.00 -21.72
C ASP A 535 32.30 -6.78 -22.26
N SER A 536 30.98 -6.90 -22.50
CA SER A 536 30.15 -5.78 -22.96
C SER A 536 29.90 -4.73 -21.86
N PRO A 537 29.59 -3.46 -22.20
CA PRO A 537 29.35 -2.41 -21.20
C PRO A 537 28.24 -2.77 -20.24
N PHE A 538 28.40 -2.59 -18.92
CA PHE A 538 27.44 -3.07 -17.93
C PHE A 538 25.97 -2.74 -18.27
N ASN A 539 25.12 -3.77 -18.29
CA ASN A 539 23.67 -3.68 -18.40
C ASN A 539 23.07 -4.90 -17.71
N TYR A 540 22.40 -4.70 -16.57
CA TYR A 540 21.89 -5.77 -15.73
C TYR A 540 20.91 -6.66 -16.50
N SER A 541 19.98 -6.04 -17.22
CA SER A 541 18.97 -6.72 -18.02
C SER A 541 19.58 -7.60 -19.11
N ARG A 542 20.56 -7.07 -19.86
CA ARG A 542 21.22 -7.84 -20.92
C ARG A 542 22.05 -9.00 -20.39
N LEU A 543 22.79 -8.81 -19.30
CA LEU A 543 23.60 -9.87 -18.69
C LEU A 543 22.72 -11.05 -18.25
N ASN A 544 21.61 -10.76 -17.58
CA ASN A 544 20.61 -11.77 -17.21
C ASN A 544 19.98 -12.40 -18.44
N ASN A 545 19.47 -11.62 -19.39
CA ASN A 545 18.88 -12.14 -20.64
C ASN A 545 19.83 -13.10 -21.38
N ARG A 546 21.12 -12.78 -21.43
CA ARG A 546 22.13 -13.65 -22.05
C ARG A 546 22.27 -14.98 -21.30
N ALA A 547 22.48 -14.93 -19.98
CA ALA A 547 22.60 -16.15 -19.19
C ALA A 547 21.36 -17.03 -19.27
N VAL A 548 20.18 -16.42 -19.24
CA VAL A 548 18.90 -17.11 -19.39
C VAL A 548 18.78 -17.79 -20.77
N ARG A 549 19.30 -17.21 -21.86
CA ARG A 549 19.33 -17.88 -23.18
C ARG A 549 20.21 -19.12 -23.21
N GLU A 550 21.21 -19.21 -22.34
CA GLU A 550 22.10 -20.37 -22.21
C GLU A 550 21.60 -21.38 -21.15
N SER A 551 20.44 -21.10 -20.54
CA SER A 551 19.81 -21.94 -19.52
C SER A 551 18.77 -22.88 -20.13
N ALA A 552 18.79 -24.12 -19.67
CA ALA A 552 17.77 -25.13 -19.97
C ALA A 552 16.94 -25.50 -18.73
N ALA A 553 17.01 -24.70 -17.66
CA ALA A 553 16.29 -24.97 -16.43
C ALA A 553 14.79 -24.71 -16.56
N ASP A 554 13.99 -25.43 -15.77
CA ASP A 554 12.55 -25.24 -15.69
C ASP A 554 12.20 -23.87 -15.05
N ILE A 555 13.03 -23.43 -14.10
CA ILE A 555 12.89 -22.17 -13.36
C ILE A 555 14.22 -21.41 -13.40
N VAL A 556 14.14 -20.11 -13.60
CA VAL A 556 15.25 -19.16 -13.53
C VAL A 556 15.17 -18.39 -12.22
N GLY A 557 16.30 -18.24 -11.53
CA GLY A 557 16.43 -17.31 -10.41
C GLY A 557 17.34 -16.15 -10.76
N LEU A 558 16.87 -14.91 -10.60
CA LEU A 558 17.73 -13.73 -10.67
C LEU A 558 18.23 -13.41 -9.26
N ILE A 559 19.55 -13.44 -9.08
CA ILE A 559 20.20 -13.31 -7.78
C ILE A 559 21.29 -12.25 -7.88
N ASN A 560 21.26 -11.23 -7.01
CA ASN A 560 22.39 -10.31 -6.90
C ASN A 560 23.60 -10.98 -6.24
N ASN A 561 24.80 -10.51 -6.60
CA ASN A 561 26.06 -11.10 -6.14
C ASN A 561 26.39 -10.84 -4.66
N ASP A 562 25.55 -10.09 -3.94
CA ASP A 562 25.67 -9.69 -2.54
C ASP A 562 24.50 -10.19 -1.69
N ILE A 563 23.80 -11.23 -2.16
CA ILE A 563 22.83 -12.00 -1.38
C ILE A 563 23.55 -12.99 -0.46
N GLU A 564 23.03 -13.21 0.74
CA GLU A 564 23.47 -14.27 1.64
C GLU A 564 22.28 -15.10 2.11
N VAL A 565 22.35 -16.41 1.91
CA VAL A 565 21.33 -17.35 2.38
C VAL A 565 21.36 -17.45 3.91
N ILE A 566 20.20 -17.30 4.56
CA ILE A 566 20.06 -17.51 6.01
C ILE A 566 18.97 -18.51 6.41
N SER A 567 18.04 -18.85 5.50
CA SER A 567 17.13 -19.98 5.68
C SER A 567 17.46 -21.11 4.70
N ALA A 568 17.59 -22.34 5.19
CA ALA A 568 17.98 -23.47 4.34
C ALA A 568 16.89 -23.86 3.32
N ASP A 569 15.62 -23.67 3.68
CA ASP A 569 14.43 -24.01 2.89
C ASP A 569 13.95 -22.86 1.98
N TRP A 570 14.73 -21.79 1.82
CA TRP A 570 14.35 -20.62 1.03
C TRP A 570 13.93 -21.00 -0.40
N LEU A 571 14.72 -21.87 -1.05
CA LEU A 571 14.46 -22.26 -2.43
C LEU A 571 13.30 -23.24 -2.54
N ASP A 572 13.13 -24.15 -1.57
CA ASP A 572 11.96 -25.03 -1.47
C ASP A 572 10.66 -24.21 -1.38
N GLU A 573 10.64 -23.19 -0.51
CA GLU A 573 9.50 -22.29 -0.36
C GLU A 573 9.20 -21.55 -1.66
N MET A 574 10.19 -20.90 -2.27
CA MET A 574 9.98 -20.13 -3.50
C MET A 574 9.58 -21.02 -4.68
N VAL A 575 10.19 -22.19 -4.84
CA VAL A 575 9.82 -23.15 -5.90
C VAL A 575 8.39 -23.66 -5.70
N SER A 576 7.96 -23.93 -4.47
CA SER A 576 6.58 -24.38 -4.18
C SER A 576 5.52 -23.37 -4.62
N GLN A 577 5.87 -22.08 -4.71
CA GLN A 577 5.03 -21.03 -5.27
C GLN A 577 5.18 -20.95 -6.81
N ALA A 578 6.42 -20.99 -7.31
CA ALA A 578 6.72 -20.80 -8.74
C ALA A 578 6.11 -21.89 -9.65
N VAL A 579 5.93 -23.11 -9.13
CA VAL A 579 5.32 -24.22 -9.89
C VAL A 579 3.81 -24.08 -10.09
N ARG A 580 3.16 -23.13 -9.43
CA ARG A 580 1.72 -22.88 -9.58
C ARG A 580 1.44 -22.21 -10.92
N PRO A 581 0.59 -22.77 -11.81
CA PRO A 581 0.42 -22.28 -13.18
C PRO A 581 0.09 -20.78 -13.29
N GLU A 582 -0.70 -20.25 -12.37
CA GLU A 582 -1.10 -18.84 -12.34
C GLU A 582 0.01 -17.88 -11.87
N VAL A 583 1.04 -18.38 -11.18
CA VAL A 583 2.14 -17.56 -10.65
C VAL A 583 3.19 -17.33 -11.72
N GLY A 584 3.59 -16.07 -11.90
CA GLY A 584 4.63 -15.67 -12.85
C GLY A 584 5.98 -15.39 -12.18
N VAL A 585 6.00 -14.54 -11.15
CA VAL A 585 7.22 -14.20 -10.38
C VAL A 585 7.03 -14.49 -8.90
N VAL A 586 8.08 -14.98 -8.25
CA VAL A 586 8.14 -15.18 -6.79
C VAL A 586 9.28 -14.38 -6.17
N GLY A 587 8.98 -13.53 -5.19
CA GLY A 587 9.96 -12.77 -4.42
C GLY A 587 10.15 -13.28 -2.99
N ALA A 588 11.36 -13.07 -2.46
CA ALA A 588 11.76 -13.45 -1.10
C ALA A 588 11.61 -12.29 -0.09
N MET A 589 11.71 -12.59 1.21
CA MET A 589 11.98 -11.60 2.25
C MET A 589 13.48 -11.30 2.27
N LEU A 590 13.86 -10.03 2.10
CA LEU A 590 15.25 -9.59 2.19
C LEU A 590 15.46 -8.68 3.38
N TYR A 591 16.51 -8.96 4.15
CA TYR A 591 16.97 -8.15 5.25
C TYR A 591 18.27 -7.43 4.90
N TYR A 592 18.44 -6.25 5.48
CA TYR A 592 19.76 -5.64 5.64
C TYR A 592 20.61 -6.42 6.65
N PRO A 593 21.95 -6.32 6.61
CA PRO A 593 22.84 -7.00 7.57
C PRO A 593 22.63 -6.60 9.04
N ASN A 594 21.88 -5.52 9.31
CA ASN A 594 21.51 -5.07 10.65
C ASN A 594 20.15 -5.62 11.13
N ASP A 595 19.64 -6.69 10.52
CA ASP A 595 18.35 -7.33 10.85
C ASP A 595 17.13 -6.40 10.69
N THR A 596 17.21 -5.42 9.79
CA THR A 596 16.05 -4.64 9.36
C THR A 596 15.56 -5.09 8.00
N ILE A 597 14.25 -5.01 7.75
CA ILE A 597 13.61 -5.35 6.47
C ILE A 597 14.17 -4.42 5.40
N GLN A 598 14.61 -4.99 4.28
CA GLN A 598 14.88 -4.28 3.04
C GLN A 598 13.75 -4.48 2.03
N HIS A 599 13.28 -5.73 1.89
CA HIS A 599 12.25 -6.08 0.94
C HIS A 599 11.19 -6.98 1.58
N ALA A 600 10.01 -6.40 1.78
CA ALA A 600 8.79 -7.12 2.10
C ALA A 600 7.70 -6.87 1.03
N GLY A 601 8.15 -6.70 -0.22
CA GLY A 601 7.31 -6.24 -1.33
C GLY A 601 7.66 -4.88 -1.90
N VAL A 602 7.21 -4.62 -3.13
CA VAL A 602 7.31 -3.30 -3.77
C VAL A 602 5.91 -2.76 -4.07
N ILE A 603 5.68 -1.49 -3.72
CA ILE A 603 4.47 -0.73 -4.00
C ILE A 603 4.75 0.31 -5.08
N LEU A 604 3.92 0.35 -6.11
CA LEU A 604 4.01 1.34 -7.19
C LEU A 604 3.56 2.73 -6.70
N GLY A 605 4.14 3.78 -7.27
CA GLY A 605 3.90 5.16 -6.85
C GLY A 605 4.60 5.56 -5.55
N MET A 606 5.09 4.58 -4.77
CA MET A 606 5.73 4.86 -3.48
C MET A 606 7.06 5.58 -3.72
N HIS A 607 7.17 6.80 -3.19
CA HIS A 607 8.32 7.69 -3.36
C HIS A 607 8.73 7.97 -4.82
N GLY A 608 7.80 7.90 -5.77
CA GLY A 608 8.07 8.11 -7.20
C GLY A 608 7.49 6.96 -8.02
N VAL A 609 8.36 6.19 -8.68
CA VAL A 609 7.94 5.05 -9.52
C VAL A 609 7.50 3.86 -8.68
N ALA A 610 8.34 3.43 -7.73
CA ALA A 610 8.11 2.25 -6.91
C ALA A 610 9.02 2.25 -5.67
N GLY A 611 8.55 1.67 -4.56
CA GLY A 611 9.29 1.64 -3.29
C GLY A 611 9.03 0.39 -2.46
N HIS A 612 10.02 0.02 -1.64
CA HIS A 612 9.95 -1.16 -0.77
C HIS A 612 9.14 -0.84 0.49
N VAL A 613 8.04 -1.56 0.69
CA VAL A 613 7.22 -1.40 1.91
C VAL A 613 7.92 -2.01 3.12
N TYR A 614 7.73 -1.38 4.28
CA TYR A 614 8.34 -1.75 5.56
C TYR A 614 9.87 -1.67 5.61
N SER A 615 10.52 -1.04 4.62
CA SER A 615 11.96 -0.86 4.64
C SER A 615 12.43 -0.13 5.91
N GLY A 616 13.47 -0.67 6.56
CA GLY A 616 14.01 -0.19 7.84
C GLY A 616 13.27 -0.68 9.09
N ALA A 617 12.15 -1.40 8.97
CA ALA A 617 11.48 -2.01 10.11
C ALA A 617 12.27 -3.22 10.64
N GLU A 618 12.13 -3.56 11.92
CA GLU A 618 12.84 -4.69 12.52
C GLU A 618 12.40 -6.04 11.92
N ARG A 619 13.32 -7.01 11.90
CA ARG A 619 12.99 -8.40 11.54
C ARG A 619 11.87 -8.94 12.42
N GLY A 620 10.89 -9.58 11.78
CA GLY A 620 9.67 -10.06 12.45
C GLY A 620 8.59 -9.00 12.66
N HIS A 621 8.77 -7.76 12.14
CA HIS A 621 7.71 -6.77 12.09
C HIS A 621 6.43 -7.35 11.49
N ASN A 622 5.29 -7.12 12.14
CA ASN A 622 4.03 -7.72 11.71
C ASN A 622 3.44 -7.02 10.48
N GLY A 623 3.76 -5.73 10.25
CA GLY A 623 3.07 -4.92 9.24
C GLY A 623 1.59 -4.67 9.61
N GLN A 624 0.85 -4.03 8.71
CA GLN A 624 -0.58 -3.79 8.92
C GLN A 624 -1.32 -5.14 8.97
N MET A 625 -1.99 -5.41 10.09
CA MET A 625 -2.76 -6.64 10.30
C MET A 625 -1.98 -7.93 9.95
N GLY A 626 -0.69 -7.99 10.29
CA GLY A 626 0.12 -9.20 10.08
C GLY A 626 0.64 -9.41 8.65
N ARG A 627 0.32 -8.52 7.70
CA ARG A 627 0.69 -8.69 6.28
C ARG A 627 2.18 -8.93 6.02
N ALA A 628 3.10 -8.36 6.80
CA ALA A 628 4.53 -8.59 6.60
C ALA A 628 5.00 -10.01 6.97
N ARG A 629 4.07 -10.87 7.43
CA ARG A 629 4.31 -12.26 7.84
C ARG A 629 3.43 -13.26 7.11
N LEU A 630 2.71 -12.81 6.09
CA LEU A 630 1.78 -13.62 5.32
C LEU A 630 2.14 -13.60 3.83
N VAL A 631 1.98 -14.75 3.16
CA VAL A 631 2.14 -14.85 1.71
C VAL A 631 1.05 -13.99 1.08
N GLN A 632 1.42 -13.19 0.08
CA GLN A 632 0.45 -12.35 -0.62
C GLN A 632 0.85 -12.09 -2.06
N ASN A 633 -0.13 -11.74 -2.87
CA ASN A 633 0.14 -11.18 -4.19
C ASN A 633 0.56 -9.72 -4.04
N LEU A 634 1.63 -9.34 -4.74
CA LEU A 634 2.09 -7.96 -4.82
C LEU A 634 2.21 -7.57 -6.28
N THR A 635 2.19 -6.27 -6.56
CA THR A 635 2.33 -5.82 -7.95
C THR A 635 3.75 -6.02 -8.45
N ALA A 636 4.76 -5.84 -7.60
CA ALA A 636 6.15 -6.13 -7.95
C ALA A 636 6.97 -6.68 -6.77
N VAL A 637 8.03 -7.40 -7.12
CA VAL A 637 9.10 -7.86 -6.24
C VAL A 637 10.46 -7.54 -6.87
N THR A 638 11.54 -7.56 -6.09
CA THR A 638 12.86 -7.15 -6.60
C THR A 638 13.65 -8.29 -7.24
N ALA A 639 14.42 -7.98 -8.28
CA ALA A 639 15.37 -8.92 -8.89
C ALA A 639 16.65 -9.14 -8.07
N ALA A 640 16.77 -8.56 -6.86
CA ALA A 640 17.82 -8.96 -5.94
C ALA A 640 17.73 -10.45 -5.57
N CYS A 641 16.51 -10.98 -5.45
CA CYS A 641 16.24 -12.41 -5.36
C CYS A 641 14.80 -12.69 -5.81
N LEU A 642 14.62 -13.13 -7.06
CA LEU A 642 13.33 -13.58 -7.59
C LEU A 642 13.45 -14.90 -8.35
N LEU A 643 12.37 -15.67 -8.39
CA LEU A 643 12.21 -16.81 -9.28
C LEU A 643 11.12 -16.54 -10.32
N ILE A 644 11.31 -17.09 -11.52
CA ILE A 644 10.37 -17.04 -12.63
C ILE A 644 10.50 -18.33 -13.45
N ARG A 645 9.37 -18.91 -13.85
CA ARG A 645 9.40 -20.08 -14.73
C ARG A 645 9.94 -19.72 -16.11
N ARG A 646 10.62 -20.67 -16.74
CA ARG A 646 11.17 -20.53 -18.10
C ARG A 646 10.12 -20.10 -19.12
N ASP A 647 8.97 -20.76 -19.10
CA ASP A 647 7.86 -20.48 -20.03
C ASP A 647 7.31 -19.05 -19.86
N VAL A 648 7.15 -18.58 -18.62
CA VAL A 648 6.71 -17.21 -18.32
C VAL A 648 7.77 -16.18 -18.75
N TRP A 649 9.05 -16.46 -18.50
CA TRP A 649 10.15 -15.61 -18.96
C TRP A 649 10.11 -15.40 -20.47
N ASP A 650 9.89 -16.49 -21.22
CA ASP A 650 9.78 -16.46 -22.68
C ASP A 650 8.56 -15.69 -23.16
N ASP A 651 7.41 -15.91 -22.51
CA ASP A 651 6.14 -15.25 -22.83
C ASP A 651 6.24 -13.72 -22.73
N VAL A 652 6.94 -13.22 -21.71
CA VAL A 652 7.16 -11.78 -21.52
C VAL A 652 8.43 -11.25 -22.16
N GLN A 653 9.24 -12.09 -22.81
CA GLN A 653 10.50 -11.74 -23.47
C GLN A 653 11.60 -11.22 -22.54
N GLY A 654 11.67 -11.71 -21.30
CA GLY A 654 12.73 -11.41 -20.34
C GLY A 654 12.76 -9.96 -19.83
N LEU A 655 13.93 -9.46 -19.44
CA LEU A 655 14.11 -8.09 -18.96
C LEU A 655 14.26 -7.11 -20.13
N ASP A 656 13.72 -5.90 -19.99
CA ASP A 656 13.93 -4.85 -20.99
C ASP A 656 15.37 -4.30 -20.91
N GLU A 657 16.14 -4.48 -21.99
CA GLU A 657 17.52 -4.03 -22.06
C GLU A 657 17.67 -2.50 -22.13
N THR A 658 16.59 -1.74 -22.34
CA THR A 658 16.62 -0.27 -22.19
C THR A 658 16.64 0.18 -20.74
N LEU A 659 16.12 -0.65 -19.83
CA LEU A 659 16.19 -0.47 -18.38
C LEU A 659 17.48 -1.16 -17.89
N THR A 660 18.58 -0.44 -17.96
CA THR A 660 19.94 -0.97 -17.77
C THR A 660 20.28 -1.27 -16.31
N VAL A 661 19.72 -0.52 -15.35
CA VAL A 661 20.05 -0.60 -13.93
C VAL A 661 18.84 -0.55 -13.02
N ALA A 662 17.97 0.46 -13.14
CA ALA A 662 16.80 0.61 -12.28
C ALA A 662 15.53 0.12 -12.96
N PHE A 663 14.54 -0.26 -12.15
CA PHE A 663 13.16 -0.58 -12.52
C PHE A 663 12.95 -1.74 -13.53
N ASN A 664 14.00 -2.43 -13.95
CA ASN A 664 13.90 -3.58 -14.87
C ASN A 664 13.06 -4.73 -14.28
N ASP A 665 13.14 -4.93 -12.96
CA ASP A 665 12.35 -5.88 -12.20
C ASP A 665 10.89 -5.45 -12.06
N ILE A 666 10.65 -4.15 -11.86
CA ILE A 666 9.30 -3.57 -11.80
C ILE A 666 8.59 -3.70 -13.16
N ASP A 667 9.26 -3.35 -14.25
CA ASP A 667 8.74 -3.50 -15.61
C ASP A 667 8.46 -4.98 -15.95
N LEU A 668 9.36 -5.90 -15.57
CA LEU A 668 9.12 -7.35 -15.71
C LEU A 668 7.87 -7.80 -14.96
N CYS A 669 7.76 -7.46 -13.68
CA CYS A 669 6.60 -7.81 -12.85
C CYS A 669 5.28 -7.30 -13.44
N LEU A 670 5.28 -6.08 -13.99
CA LEU A 670 4.11 -5.49 -14.63
C LEU A 670 3.76 -6.16 -15.96
N ARG A 671 4.75 -6.52 -16.78
CA ARG A 671 4.52 -7.31 -18.01
C ARG A 671 3.99 -8.70 -17.72
N VAL A 672 4.48 -9.35 -16.66
CA VAL A 672 3.99 -10.65 -16.18
C VAL A 672 2.51 -10.56 -15.78
N ILE A 673 2.12 -9.53 -15.03
CA ILE A 673 0.70 -9.29 -14.70
C ILE A 673 -0.12 -9.04 -15.97
N ARG A 674 0.39 -8.24 -16.91
CA ARG A 674 -0.29 -7.96 -18.18
C ARG A 674 -0.48 -9.20 -19.05
N ALA A 675 0.41 -10.19 -18.95
CA ALA A 675 0.29 -11.49 -19.60
C ALA A 675 -0.73 -12.43 -18.91
N GLY A 676 -1.28 -12.03 -17.75
CA GLY A 676 -2.35 -12.76 -17.05
C GLY A 676 -1.88 -13.61 -15.88
N TYR A 677 -0.61 -13.51 -15.47
CA TYR A 677 -0.08 -14.16 -14.29
C TYR A 677 -0.20 -13.27 -13.04
N VAL A 678 0.09 -13.84 -11.87
CA VAL A 678 0.23 -13.08 -10.61
C VAL A 678 1.67 -13.14 -10.10
N ASN A 679 2.10 -12.07 -9.43
CA ASN A 679 3.36 -12.09 -8.68
C ASN A 679 3.06 -12.44 -7.21
N VAL A 680 3.88 -13.28 -6.62
CA VAL A 680 3.76 -13.75 -5.23
C VAL A 680 4.98 -13.31 -4.45
N TRP A 681 4.77 -12.80 -3.25
CA TRP A 681 5.84 -12.58 -2.29
C TRP A 681 5.64 -13.51 -1.09
N THR A 682 6.71 -14.19 -0.66
CA THR A 682 6.70 -15.06 0.51
C THR A 682 7.60 -14.53 1.62
N PRO A 683 7.09 -14.39 2.86
CA PRO A 683 7.90 -14.01 4.02
C PRO A 683 8.77 -15.18 4.52
N PHE A 684 8.60 -16.38 3.98
CA PHE A 684 9.21 -17.62 4.51
C PHE A 684 10.49 -18.02 3.77
N ALA A 685 10.89 -17.26 2.75
CA ALA A 685 12.21 -17.34 2.14
C ALA A 685 13.02 -16.13 2.60
N GLU A 686 13.85 -16.28 3.64
CA GLU A 686 14.61 -15.19 4.26
C GLU A 686 16.08 -15.22 3.82
N LEU A 687 16.57 -14.09 3.32
CA LEU A 687 17.97 -13.86 2.92
C LEU A 687 18.45 -12.49 3.40
N TYR A 688 19.77 -12.30 3.56
CA TYR A 688 20.34 -10.96 3.64
C TYR A 688 20.69 -10.45 2.23
N HIS A 689 20.56 -9.14 2.04
CA HIS A 689 21.08 -8.43 0.87
C HIS A 689 21.98 -7.29 1.36
N HIS A 690 23.28 -7.38 1.06
CA HIS A 690 24.30 -6.46 1.56
C HIS A 690 24.40 -5.13 0.77
N GLU A 691 23.36 -4.84 -0.03
CA GLU A 691 23.05 -3.68 -0.88
C GLU A 691 24.20 -2.74 -1.31
N SER A 692 24.37 -2.57 -2.63
CA SER A 692 25.20 -1.53 -3.25
C SER A 692 26.68 -1.53 -2.84
N ALA A 693 27.14 -2.59 -2.18
CA ALA A 693 28.51 -2.72 -1.71
C ALA A 693 29.54 -2.62 -2.85
N SER A 694 29.22 -3.08 -4.07
CA SER A 694 30.10 -3.04 -5.25
C SER A 694 29.90 -1.82 -6.16
N ARG A 695 28.70 -1.24 -6.23
CA ARG A 695 28.31 -0.26 -7.27
C ARG A 695 28.52 1.20 -6.87
N GLY A 696 28.54 1.49 -5.56
CA GLY A 696 28.56 2.84 -5.01
C GLY A 696 27.31 3.66 -5.38
N ASN A 697 27.19 4.85 -4.80
CA ASN A 697 26.01 5.72 -4.96
C ASN A 697 25.81 6.23 -6.42
N GLU A 698 24.57 6.62 -6.76
CA GLU A 698 24.14 7.27 -8.02
C GLU A 698 24.64 8.73 -8.14
N ASN A 699 25.96 8.91 -7.99
CA ASN A 699 26.55 10.23 -7.75
C ASN A 699 27.21 10.86 -8.98
N THR A 700 27.33 10.16 -10.11
CA THR A 700 27.93 10.75 -11.33
C THR A 700 26.84 11.35 -12.24
N PRO A 701 27.14 12.40 -13.02
CA PRO A 701 26.19 12.99 -13.96
C PRO A 701 25.59 11.97 -14.93
N GLU A 702 26.40 11.03 -15.41
CA GLU A 702 25.98 9.99 -16.36
C GLU A 702 25.00 9.00 -15.72
N LYS A 703 25.26 8.60 -14.46
CA LYS A 703 24.37 7.74 -13.66
C LYS A 703 23.01 8.41 -13.43
N LYS A 704 23.02 9.71 -13.09
CA LYS A 704 21.79 10.51 -12.91
C LYS A 704 20.98 10.65 -14.20
N VAL A 705 21.63 10.97 -15.33
CA VAL A 705 20.94 11.08 -16.64
C VAL A 705 20.30 9.75 -17.05
N ARG A 706 21.02 8.64 -16.86
CA ARG A 706 20.48 7.29 -17.10
C ARG A 706 19.26 7.02 -16.21
N PHE A 707 19.37 7.25 -14.90
CA PHE A 707 18.29 7.01 -13.94
C PHE A 707 17.03 7.82 -14.28
N LEU A 708 17.18 9.10 -14.65
CA LEU A 708 16.06 9.93 -15.13
C LEU A 708 15.44 9.39 -16.42
N GLY A 709 16.24 8.87 -17.36
CA GLY A 709 15.74 8.20 -18.57
C GLY A 709 14.95 6.93 -18.27
N GLU A 710 15.38 6.14 -17.29
CA GLU A 710 14.68 4.94 -16.83
C GLU A 710 13.34 5.30 -16.14
N ILE A 711 13.31 6.37 -15.33
CA ILE A 711 12.06 6.94 -14.78
C ILE A 711 11.11 7.34 -15.91
N ALA A 712 11.59 8.13 -16.89
CA ALA A 712 10.74 8.57 -18.00
C ALA A 712 10.16 7.39 -18.79
N THR A 713 10.93 6.31 -18.94
CA THR A 713 10.46 5.07 -19.57
C THR A 713 9.35 4.41 -18.75
N MET A 714 9.50 4.33 -17.43
CA MET A 714 8.48 3.79 -16.53
C MET A 714 7.21 4.66 -16.55
N ASP A 715 7.35 5.98 -16.48
CA ASP A 715 6.21 6.90 -16.47
C ASP A 715 5.40 6.84 -17.77
N GLN A 716 6.10 6.77 -18.90
CA GLN A 716 5.47 6.63 -20.21
C GLN A 716 4.64 5.35 -20.32
N ARG A 717 5.10 4.24 -19.72
CA ARG A 717 4.47 2.92 -19.86
C ARG A 717 3.44 2.62 -18.76
N TRP A 718 3.72 3.04 -17.54
CA TRP A 718 3.14 2.46 -16.33
C TRP A 718 2.57 3.49 -15.34
N SER A 719 2.63 4.80 -15.63
CA SER A 719 2.12 5.85 -14.72
C SER A 719 0.68 5.66 -14.23
N SER A 720 -0.18 5.04 -15.03
CA SER A 720 -1.57 4.72 -14.63
C SER A 720 -1.67 3.76 -13.46
N TRP A 721 -0.64 2.94 -13.23
CA TRP A 721 -0.58 1.99 -12.13
C TRP A 721 -0.13 2.62 -10.81
N TYR A 722 0.60 3.73 -10.83
CA TYR A 722 1.16 4.36 -9.62
C TYR A 722 0.08 4.82 -8.64
N VAL A 723 -1.04 5.30 -9.16
CA VAL A 723 -2.17 5.76 -8.35
C VAL A 723 -3.07 4.61 -7.90
N ALA A 724 -2.93 3.44 -8.50
CA ALA A 724 -3.93 2.38 -8.53
C ALA A 724 -3.33 0.98 -8.30
N ASP A 725 -2.23 0.89 -7.53
CA ASP A 725 -1.64 -0.40 -7.16
C ASP A 725 -2.67 -1.27 -6.40
N PRO A 726 -3.08 -2.43 -6.94
CA PRO A 726 -4.09 -3.28 -6.29
C PRO A 726 -3.65 -3.82 -4.94
N ALA A 727 -2.35 -3.91 -4.67
CA ALA A 727 -1.81 -4.37 -3.39
C ALA A 727 -1.74 -3.25 -2.32
N HIS A 728 -2.01 -1.99 -2.70
CA HIS A 728 -1.92 -0.82 -1.83
C HIS A 728 -3.20 0.02 -1.82
N ASN A 729 -3.92 -0.03 -0.70
CA ASN A 729 -5.20 0.66 -0.53
C ASN A 729 -5.07 2.19 -0.77
N PRO A 730 -6.04 2.84 -1.44
CA PRO A 730 -6.02 4.29 -1.68
C PRO A 730 -6.05 5.14 -0.39
N ASN A 731 -6.53 4.59 0.72
CA ASN A 731 -6.50 5.22 2.04
C ASN A 731 -5.12 5.14 2.70
N LEU A 732 -4.11 4.51 2.07
CA LEU A 732 -2.72 4.44 2.55
C LEU A 732 -1.79 5.39 1.80
N SER A 733 -0.84 5.97 2.54
CA SER A 733 0.17 6.90 2.02
C SER A 733 1.15 6.22 1.06
N LEU A 734 1.62 6.96 0.06
CA LEU A 734 2.73 6.57 -0.84
C LEU A 734 4.07 7.17 -0.42
N TYR A 735 4.10 7.89 0.70
CA TYR A 735 5.27 8.65 1.15
C TYR A 735 5.81 8.15 2.49
N ALA A 736 5.31 7.02 2.98
CA ALA A 736 5.79 6.36 4.17
C ALA A 736 6.10 4.90 3.84
N PHE A 737 7.20 4.39 4.40
CA PHE A 737 7.51 2.96 4.33
C PHE A 737 6.53 2.11 5.15
N ALA A 738 5.94 2.69 6.19
CA ALA A 738 4.83 2.09 6.94
C ALA A 738 3.49 2.35 6.24
N MET A 739 2.57 1.39 6.36
CA MET A 739 1.19 1.52 5.88
C MET A 739 0.37 2.42 6.83
N VAL A 740 0.58 3.73 6.72
CA VAL A 740 -0.15 4.76 7.48
C VAL A 740 -1.26 5.40 6.63
N PRO A 741 -2.32 5.96 7.25
CA PRO A 741 -3.40 6.61 6.52
C PRO A 741 -2.90 7.74 5.61
N SER A 742 -3.57 7.90 4.47
CA SER A 742 -3.35 9.01 3.54
C SER A 742 -4.24 10.21 3.91
N PHE A 743 -3.65 11.40 4.02
CA PHE A 743 -4.32 12.69 4.24
C PHE A 743 -4.11 13.64 3.05
N PRO A 744 -5.12 13.86 2.18
CA PRO A 744 -6.39 13.12 2.11
C PRO A 744 -6.21 11.70 1.53
N PRO A 745 -7.25 10.84 1.60
CA PRO A 745 -7.30 9.60 0.84
C PRO A 745 -6.99 9.82 -0.63
N ARG A 746 -6.19 8.93 -1.23
CA ARG A 746 -5.86 8.99 -2.65
C ARG A 746 -7.09 8.67 -3.50
N PRO A 747 -7.23 9.23 -4.71
CA PRO A 747 -8.30 8.84 -5.62
C PRO A 747 -8.14 7.35 -6.00
N GLY A 748 -9.01 6.49 -5.46
CA GLY A 748 -9.04 5.07 -5.81
C GLY A 748 -9.69 4.80 -7.17
N ILE A 749 -9.43 3.62 -7.75
CA ILE A 749 -10.04 3.13 -9.01
C ILE A 749 -11.57 3.25 -8.99
N ALA A 750 -12.19 3.11 -7.81
CA ALA A 750 -13.64 3.18 -7.64
C ALA A 750 -14.27 4.59 -7.73
N ARG A 751 -13.48 5.69 -7.70
CA ARG A 751 -14.00 7.05 -7.89
C ARG A 751 -14.18 7.44 -9.36
N LEU A 752 -13.67 6.61 -10.28
CA LEU A 752 -13.93 6.72 -11.71
C LEU A 752 -14.87 5.57 -12.07
N GLY A 753 -16.13 5.87 -12.38
CA GLY A 753 -17.11 4.86 -12.79
C GLY A 753 -16.66 4.11 -14.04
N GLY A 754 -15.94 3.00 -13.88
CA GLY A 754 -15.46 2.19 -14.99
C GLY A 754 -14.46 1.10 -14.59
N ARG A 755 -14.90 -0.16 -14.73
CA ARG A 755 -14.09 -1.40 -14.83
C ARG A 755 -12.93 -1.56 -13.83
N GLN A 756 -13.19 -2.31 -12.75
CA GLN A 756 -12.13 -3.06 -12.07
C GLN A 756 -11.56 -4.10 -13.04
N GLY A 757 -10.45 -3.72 -13.65
CA GLY A 757 -9.58 -4.51 -14.50
C GLY A 757 -8.35 -3.66 -14.71
N VAL A 758 -7.18 -4.30 -14.75
CA VAL A 758 -5.89 -3.75 -15.18
C VAL A 758 -6.06 -2.46 -15.98
N PRO A 759 -5.49 -1.30 -15.56
CA PRO A 759 -5.59 -0.06 -16.32
C PRO A 759 -5.22 -0.33 -17.78
N GLN A 760 -6.20 -0.29 -18.68
CA GLN A 760 -5.93 -0.46 -20.11
C GLN A 760 -5.15 0.76 -20.57
N SER A 761 -3.84 0.59 -20.82
CA SER A 761 -3.04 1.62 -21.48
C SER A 761 -3.57 1.79 -22.91
N SER A 762 -4.14 2.95 -23.21
CA SER A 762 -4.45 3.37 -24.58
C SER A 762 -3.15 3.75 -25.29
N VAL A 763 -2.38 2.76 -25.74
CA VAL A 763 -1.32 2.97 -26.73
C VAL A 763 -1.34 1.76 -27.66
N ALA A 764 -1.79 2.01 -28.89
CA ALA A 764 -1.61 1.14 -30.04
C ALA A 764 -0.22 1.33 -30.63
#